data_AF-A0AAU5M594-F1
#
_entry.id   AF-A0AAU5M594-F1
#
_cell.length_a   1.000
_cell.length_b   1.000
_cell.length_c   1.000
_cell.angle_alpha   90.00
_cell.angle_beta   90.00
_cell.angle_gamma   90.00
#
_symmetry.space_group_name_H-M   'P 1'
#
loop_
_entity.id
_entity.type
_entity.pdbx_description
1 polymer ?
#
loop_
_entity_poly.entity_id
_entity_poly.type
_entity_poly.pdbx_seq_one_letter_code
_entity_poly.pdbx_strand_id
1 'polypeptide(L)'
;MATITVVAPGIQTTVQDLAGRPGLWDVGVPPSGAADELTFALLNAAVGNPDTAAGLECVLNGPVLTCDEDRLVCVGGAVRNATVDNLRVKPGMVIRWPAGSVLDVGPLEGPGMRGYVAIQGGLDVPRVLGSRSTFILGGFGGHDGQPLAAGDRIPLGRQENLLTPLSVELPAMSDSWQLRVIPGPHGAPEHLTTEGIDAFFANAWIVDHRSDRTGIRLIGPTPGWARTDGGEAGLHPSNVHDSAYPVGGIMLSGDTPVIVGKDGPSLGGFVVPAVVIEADRWMLGQLSAGDSVQLVPVTPDVAIEAIEHRRRWLTDLRQEPTSVAVSTGTPNRPDILHRGERSATAPPYTIRCAGEQHLLVEAGPAELDLTVRVWIHLLAQALRHDRPAGVAEIVEGVRSLLVAVDSSRLALTALAERLAFLAAGLDDPETVVLPAREVVLPIAFDHPEAHEAMRRYATSVRPDAPWCPDNVEFIRRVNDLDTRDEVFEIVQAATYLVVGLGDVYLGAPVAVPVDPRHRLVTTKYNPARTWTPQNAVGIGGIYLCVYGMEGPGGYQLVGRTVPVWRLSPTDEQPWLLRQFDLIRFTPVSAEQLAHERAEIAAGRADLKTTPATFSISDVRRIEQEAPVDIATVRARRRAAFEAERARWGA
;
A
#
# COMPACT_ATOMS: atom_id res chain seq x y z
N MET A 1 32.38 8.67 -16.77
CA MET A 1 31.23 7.75 -16.96
C MET A 1 30.33 8.41 -17.98
N ALA A 2 29.75 7.65 -18.91
CA ALA A 2 28.77 8.24 -19.82
C ALA A 2 27.56 8.77 -19.07
N THR A 3 26.91 9.75 -19.68
CA THR A 3 25.81 10.50 -19.09
C THR A 3 24.73 10.70 -20.15
N ILE A 4 23.48 10.47 -19.79
CA ILE A 4 22.36 11.00 -20.55
C ILE A 4 22.02 12.39 -20.07
N THR A 5 21.67 13.28 -20.99
CA THR A 5 21.13 14.61 -20.70
C THR A 5 19.68 14.66 -21.14
N VAL A 6 18.82 15.13 -20.25
CA VAL A 6 17.39 15.32 -20.52
C VAL A 6 17.21 16.66 -21.24
N VAL A 7 16.90 16.62 -22.53
CA VAL A 7 16.59 17.83 -23.32
C VAL A 7 15.17 18.28 -23.01
N ALA A 8 14.22 17.34 -22.97
CA ALA A 8 12.86 17.56 -22.51
C ALA A 8 12.39 16.36 -21.69
N PRO A 9 11.74 16.55 -20.53
CA PRO A 9 11.43 15.44 -19.62
C PRO A 9 10.18 14.65 -20.00
N GLY A 10 9.34 15.14 -20.92
CA GLY A 10 7.97 14.64 -21.10
C GLY A 10 7.03 15.13 -19.99
N ILE A 11 5.91 14.43 -19.76
CA ILE A 11 4.91 14.82 -18.74
C ILE A 11 5.33 14.34 -17.35
N GLN A 12 5.69 13.07 -17.24
CA GLN A 12 6.21 12.47 -16.02
C GLN A 12 7.07 11.28 -16.42
N THR A 13 8.39 11.47 -16.37
CA THR A 13 9.38 10.42 -16.61
C THR A 13 10.12 10.15 -15.32
N THR A 14 10.22 8.90 -14.89
CA THR A 14 10.92 8.51 -13.65
C THR A 14 11.92 7.39 -13.90
N VAL A 15 12.92 7.31 -13.03
CA VAL A 15 13.82 6.17 -12.97
C VAL A 15 13.13 5.04 -12.20
N GLN A 16 13.04 3.87 -12.81
CA GLN A 16 12.50 2.68 -12.18
C GLN A 16 13.47 1.51 -12.35
N ASP A 17 13.42 0.56 -11.42
CA ASP A 17 13.98 -0.77 -11.62
C ASP A 17 12.87 -1.84 -11.57
N LEU A 18 13.24 -3.08 -11.87
CA LEU A 18 12.27 -4.17 -11.94
C LEU A 18 11.85 -4.66 -10.54
N ALA A 19 12.84 -4.91 -9.68
CA ALA A 19 12.61 -5.49 -8.36
C ALA A 19 11.88 -4.55 -7.39
N GLY A 20 12.03 -3.23 -7.54
CA GLY A 20 11.49 -2.29 -6.58
C GLY A 20 12.14 -2.41 -5.20
N ARG A 21 11.43 -1.97 -4.15
CA ARG A 21 11.83 -2.02 -2.73
C ARG A 21 11.04 -3.09 -1.97
N PRO A 22 11.33 -4.39 -2.14
CA PRO A 22 10.65 -5.45 -1.40
C PRO A 22 11.07 -5.46 0.07
N GLY A 23 10.27 -6.08 0.94
CA GLY A 23 10.61 -6.36 2.34
C GLY A 23 10.40 -5.18 3.30
N LEU A 24 9.64 -4.16 2.89
CA LEU A 24 9.33 -2.97 3.68
C LEU A 24 7.83 -2.62 3.65
N TRP A 25 6.98 -3.55 3.19
CA TRP A 25 5.53 -3.38 3.13
C TRP A 25 4.91 -3.37 4.53
N ASP A 26 5.55 -4.04 5.50
CA ASP A 26 5.15 -4.05 6.91
C ASP A 26 5.27 -2.68 7.59
N VAL A 27 6.06 -1.78 7.01
CA VAL A 27 6.18 -0.38 7.40
C VAL A 27 5.59 0.58 6.38
N GLY A 28 4.89 0.07 5.36
CA GLY A 28 4.22 0.88 4.34
C GLY A 28 5.15 1.64 3.40
N VAL A 29 6.35 1.11 3.14
CA VAL A 29 7.15 1.55 2.00
C VAL A 29 6.72 0.72 0.80
N PRO A 30 6.19 1.34 -0.27
CA PRO A 30 5.75 0.60 -1.42
C PRO A 30 6.93 0.06 -2.24
N PRO A 31 6.74 -1.07 -2.96
CA PRO A 31 7.79 -1.62 -3.80
C PRO A 31 8.11 -0.70 -4.99
N SER A 32 7.18 0.12 -5.47
CA SER A 32 7.34 0.86 -6.73
C SER A 32 7.87 -0.04 -7.85
N GLY A 33 8.91 0.39 -8.57
CA GLY A 33 9.37 -0.27 -9.78
C GLY A 33 8.48 0.08 -10.97
N ALA A 34 8.86 -0.47 -12.11
CA ALA A 34 8.10 -0.31 -13.34
C ALA A 34 6.66 -0.81 -13.14
N ALA A 35 5.68 0.00 -13.54
CA ALA A 35 4.26 -0.34 -13.44
C ALA A 35 3.88 -1.51 -14.38
N ASP A 36 4.44 -1.50 -15.59
CA ASP A 36 4.45 -2.62 -16.53
C ASP A 36 5.83 -3.30 -16.46
N GLU A 37 5.93 -4.22 -15.51
CA GLU A 37 7.15 -4.98 -15.25
C GLU A 37 7.57 -5.88 -16.41
N LEU A 38 6.61 -6.38 -17.20
CA LEU A 38 6.88 -7.33 -18.27
C LEU A 38 7.61 -6.63 -19.42
N THR A 39 7.04 -5.54 -19.93
CA THR A 39 7.66 -4.71 -20.94
C THR A 39 9.02 -4.22 -20.46
N PHE A 40 9.10 -3.70 -19.23
CA PHE A 40 10.35 -3.19 -18.68
C PHE A 40 11.46 -4.26 -18.64
N ALA A 41 11.12 -5.48 -18.20
CA ALA A 41 12.06 -6.60 -18.15
C ALA A 41 12.51 -7.01 -19.57
N LEU A 42 11.57 -7.13 -20.52
CA LEU A 42 11.86 -7.48 -21.91
C LEU A 42 12.82 -6.47 -22.55
N LEU A 43 12.58 -5.18 -22.38
CA LEU A 43 13.44 -4.12 -22.95
C LEU A 43 14.84 -4.10 -22.34
N ASN A 44 14.96 -4.29 -21.03
CA ASN A 44 16.28 -4.39 -20.39
C ASN A 44 17.05 -5.61 -20.88
N ALA A 45 16.41 -6.77 -20.90
CA ALA A 45 17.01 -7.99 -21.43
C ALA A 45 17.41 -7.81 -22.91
N ALA A 46 16.59 -7.11 -23.72
CA ALA A 46 16.85 -6.84 -25.12
C ALA A 46 18.16 -6.08 -25.36
N VAL A 47 18.49 -5.07 -24.53
CA VAL A 47 19.76 -4.34 -24.62
C VAL A 47 20.92 -5.02 -23.88
N GLY A 48 20.70 -6.22 -23.34
CA GLY A 48 21.70 -7.03 -22.65
C GLY A 48 21.88 -6.71 -21.17
N ASN A 49 21.00 -5.89 -20.58
CA ASN A 49 21.11 -5.47 -19.18
C ASN A 49 20.80 -6.63 -18.22
N PRO A 50 21.41 -6.63 -17.01
CA PRO A 50 20.95 -7.49 -15.92
C PRO A 50 19.55 -7.05 -15.43
N ASP A 51 18.83 -7.96 -14.77
CA ASP A 51 17.53 -7.72 -14.12
C ASP A 51 17.54 -6.60 -13.06
N THR A 52 18.72 -6.30 -12.50
CA THR A 52 18.95 -5.21 -11.54
C THR A 52 19.17 -3.84 -12.18
N ALA A 53 19.15 -3.73 -13.51
CA ALA A 53 19.32 -2.48 -14.21
C ALA A 53 18.10 -1.57 -14.02
N ALA A 54 18.38 -0.27 -13.88
CA ALA A 54 17.36 0.76 -13.91
C ALA A 54 17.19 1.31 -15.34
N GLY A 55 15.98 1.75 -15.65
CA GLY A 55 15.58 2.36 -16.91
C GLY A 55 14.56 3.45 -16.65
N LEU A 56 13.96 3.97 -17.72
CA LEU A 56 12.95 5.04 -17.61
C LEU A 56 11.55 4.49 -17.83
N GLU A 57 10.63 4.93 -16.99
CA GLU A 57 9.18 4.84 -17.20
C GLU A 57 8.66 6.25 -17.49
N CYS A 58 7.90 6.43 -18.57
CA CYS A 58 7.26 7.69 -18.94
C CYS A 58 5.75 7.53 -19.15
N VAL A 59 4.99 8.59 -18.84
CA VAL A 59 3.53 8.61 -18.89
C VAL A 59 3.06 9.61 -19.94
N LEU A 60 2.14 9.19 -20.83
CA LEU A 60 1.48 9.96 -21.91
C LEU A 60 2.39 10.61 -22.98
N ASN A 61 3.53 11.17 -22.59
CA ASN A 61 4.55 11.71 -23.49
C ASN A 61 5.94 11.43 -22.91
N GLY A 62 6.80 10.81 -23.71
CA GLY A 62 8.14 10.44 -23.29
C GLY A 62 9.15 11.59 -23.33
N PRO A 63 10.38 11.32 -22.86
CA PRO A 63 11.46 12.31 -22.84
C PRO A 63 12.15 12.45 -24.21
N VAL A 64 12.86 13.57 -24.35
CA VAL A 64 13.88 13.80 -25.38
C VAL A 64 15.23 13.78 -24.70
N LEU A 65 16.13 12.89 -25.15
CA LEU A 65 17.39 12.58 -24.50
C LEU A 65 18.56 12.69 -25.48
N THR A 66 19.73 13.01 -24.97
CA THR A 66 21.03 12.85 -25.67
C THR A 66 21.99 12.06 -24.80
N CYS A 67 22.92 11.31 -25.39
CA CYS A 67 24.00 10.64 -24.67
C CYS A 67 25.36 11.12 -25.17
N ASP A 68 26.36 11.19 -24.29
CA ASP A 68 27.74 11.57 -24.67
C ASP A 68 28.61 10.38 -25.11
N GLU A 69 28.05 9.16 -25.14
CA GLU A 69 28.70 7.93 -25.57
C GLU A 69 27.74 7.11 -26.45
N ASP A 70 28.30 6.32 -27.38
CA ASP A 70 27.53 5.34 -28.14
C ASP A 70 26.92 4.29 -27.20
N ARG A 71 25.61 4.05 -27.36
CA ARG A 71 24.86 3.05 -26.59
C ARG A 71 23.90 2.26 -27.47
N LEU A 72 23.39 1.15 -26.95
CA LEU A 72 22.17 0.54 -27.46
C LEU A 72 20.97 1.03 -26.67
N VAL A 73 19.84 1.20 -27.36
CA VAL A 73 18.56 1.55 -26.74
C VAL A 73 17.45 0.66 -27.29
N CYS A 74 16.48 0.35 -26.44
CA CYS A 74 15.24 -0.30 -26.80
C CYS A 74 14.09 0.40 -26.10
N VAL A 75 13.01 0.66 -26.83
CA VAL A 75 11.80 1.34 -26.33
C VAL A 75 10.58 0.46 -26.49
N GLY A 76 9.58 0.62 -25.63
CA GLY A 76 8.38 -0.20 -25.66
C GLY A 76 7.27 0.29 -24.75
N GLY A 77 6.27 -0.56 -24.52
CA GLY A 77 5.02 -0.18 -23.85
C GLY A 77 4.11 0.54 -24.83
N ALA A 78 3.57 1.69 -24.43
CA ALA A 78 2.75 2.54 -25.29
C ALA A 78 3.56 3.38 -26.31
N VAL A 79 4.88 3.22 -26.40
CA VAL A 79 5.73 3.94 -27.37
C VAL A 79 5.43 3.45 -28.79
N ARG A 80 5.20 4.37 -29.74
CA ARG A 80 4.93 4.03 -31.16
C ARG A 80 5.74 4.82 -32.19
N ASN A 81 6.11 6.04 -31.84
CA ASN A 81 6.63 7.04 -32.78
C ASN A 81 8.03 7.54 -32.40
N ALA A 82 8.76 6.81 -31.55
CA ALA A 82 10.09 7.23 -31.13
C ALA A 82 11.07 7.34 -32.31
N THR A 83 12.03 8.25 -32.21
CA THR A 83 13.04 8.50 -33.23
C THR A 83 14.44 8.65 -32.64
N VAL A 84 15.46 8.30 -33.43
CA VAL A 84 16.85 8.74 -33.21
C VAL A 84 17.25 9.62 -34.39
N ASP A 85 17.54 10.90 -34.15
CA ASP A 85 17.80 11.90 -35.20
C ASP A 85 16.76 11.88 -36.33
N ASN A 86 15.47 11.82 -35.96
CA ASN A 86 14.30 11.71 -36.84
C ASN A 86 14.15 10.39 -37.60
N LEU A 87 15.03 9.40 -37.38
CA LEU A 87 14.85 8.05 -37.90
C LEU A 87 13.98 7.24 -36.96
N ARG A 88 12.87 6.70 -37.47
CA ARG A 88 11.88 5.98 -36.66
C ARG A 88 12.46 4.71 -36.04
N VAL A 89 12.21 4.55 -34.75
CA VAL A 89 12.54 3.36 -33.97
C VAL A 89 11.30 2.47 -33.87
N LYS A 90 11.42 1.21 -34.27
CA LYS A 90 10.36 0.22 -34.03
C LYS A 90 10.42 -0.19 -32.54
N PRO A 91 9.32 -0.12 -31.77
CA PRO A 91 9.28 -0.64 -30.41
C PRO A 91 9.71 -2.11 -30.35
N GLY A 92 10.45 -2.49 -29.30
CA GLY A 92 11.03 -3.82 -29.12
C GLY A 92 12.29 -4.08 -29.95
N MET A 93 12.66 -3.19 -30.88
CA MET A 93 13.87 -3.32 -31.68
C MET A 93 15.06 -2.66 -30.97
N VAL A 94 16.14 -3.42 -30.80
CA VAL A 94 17.42 -2.88 -30.32
C VAL A 94 18.06 -2.07 -31.42
N ILE A 95 18.38 -0.82 -31.13
CA ILE A 95 19.04 0.09 -32.07
C ILE A 95 20.29 0.70 -31.46
N ARG A 96 21.24 1.09 -32.33
CA ARG A 96 22.36 1.92 -31.94
C ARG A 96 21.88 3.36 -31.75
N TRP A 97 22.27 3.95 -30.63
CA TRP A 97 22.11 5.36 -30.30
C TRP A 97 23.50 6.00 -30.25
N PRO A 98 23.92 6.69 -31.33
CA PRO A 98 25.25 7.31 -31.38
C PRO A 98 25.40 8.45 -30.38
N ALA A 99 26.64 8.70 -29.95
CA ALA A 99 26.98 9.85 -29.12
C ALA A 99 26.55 11.16 -29.79
N GLY A 100 25.90 12.03 -29.03
CA GLY A 100 25.38 13.33 -29.48
C GLY A 100 24.05 13.27 -30.23
N SER A 101 23.59 12.10 -30.68
CA SER A 101 22.28 11.94 -31.33
C SER A 101 21.13 12.14 -30.35
N VAL A 102 20.00 12.63 -30.86
CA VAL A 102 18.78 12.88 -30.09
C VAL A 102 17.86 11.67 -30.17
N LEU A 103 17.55 11.06 -29.03
CA LEU A 103 16.45 10.12 -28.87
C LEU A 103 15.20 10.89 -28.44
N ASP A 104 14.19 10.94 -29.30
CA ASP A 104 12.87 11.51 -28.97
C ASP A 104 11.86 10.37 -28.87
N VAL A 105 11.29 10.16 -27.68
CA VAL A 105 10.28 9.11 -27.46
C VAL A 105 8.90 9.51 -28.00
N GLY A 106 8.62 10.81 -28.05
CA GLY A 106 7.37 11.38 -28.54
C GLY A 106 6.13 11.08 -27.68
N PRO A 107 4.93 11.43 -28.20
CA PRO A 107 3.67 11.15 -27.54
C PRO A 107 3.32 9.65 -27.61
N LEU A 108 2.69 9.16 -26.54
CA LEU A 108 2.24 7.77 -26.41
C LEU A 108 0.79 7.66 -26.89
N GLU A 109 0.60 7.71 -28.21
CA GLU A 109 -0.73 7.73 -28.83
C GLU A 109 -1.29 6.30 -29.01
N GLY A 110 -2.58 6.12 -28.70
CA GLY A 110 -3.29 4.85 -28.84
C GLY A 110 -3.41 4.07 -27.52
N PRO A 111 -3.71 2.75 -27.58
CA PRO A 111 -3.85 1.93 -26.38
C PRO A 111 -2.57 1.85 -25.55
N GLY A 112 -2.73 1.90 -24.22
CA GLY A 112 -1.64 1.96 -23.24
C GLY A 112 -1.29 3.39 -22.82
N MET A 113 -0.92 3.60 -21.53
CA MET A 113 -0.53 4.92 -21.02
C MET A 113 0.96 5.10 -20.70
N ARG A 114 1.73 4.01 -20.61
CA ARG A 114 3.13 4.04 -20.15
C ARG A 114 4.11 3.53 -21.19
N GLY A 115 5.14 4.32 -21.42
CA GLY A 115 6.29 4.00 -22.26
C GLY A 115 7.51 3.70 -21.41
N TYR A 116 8.44 2.93 -21.99
CA TYR A 116 9.67 2.56 -21.32
C TYR A 116 10.88 2.73 -22.22
N VAL A 117 12.00 3.13 -21.64
CA VAL A 117 13.30 3.28 -22.31
C VAL A 117 14.35 2.47 -21.54
N ALA A 118 14.87 1.43 -22.17
CA ALA A 118 16.02 0.68 -21.68
C ALA A 118 17.28 1.11 -22.43
N ILE A 119 18.32 1.47 -21.69
CA ILE A 119 19.61 1.90 -22.24
C ILE A 119 20.65 0.88 -21.80
N GLN A 120 21.51 0.45 -22.71
CA GLN A 120 22.59 -0.50 -22.43
C GLN A 120 23.46 -0.03 -21.26
N GLY A 121 23.68 -0.91 -20.28
CA GLY A 121 24.36 -0.65 -19.02
C GLY A 121 23.44 -0.14 -17.90
N GLY A 122 22.21 0.30 -18.23
CA GLY A 122 21.25 0.84 -17.28
C GLY A 122 21.62 2.22 -16.73
N LEU A 123 20.70 2.82 -15.97
CA LEU A 123 20.93 4.09 -15.27
C LEU A 123 21.66 3.84 -13.95
N ASP A 124 22.79 4.53 -13.76
CA ASP A 124 23.59 4.44 -12.55
C ASP A 124 23.18 5.52 -11.55
N VAL A 125 22.03 5.29 -10.90
CA VAL A 125 21.56 6.09 -9.77
C VAL A 125 21.77 5.34 -8.45
N PRO A 126 21.90 6.04 -7.31
CA PRO A 126 22.02 5.42 -6.00
C PRO A 126 20.83 4.51 -5.68
N ARG A 127 21.09 3.44 -4.92
CA ARG A 127 20.04 2.64 -4.31
C ARG A 127 19.57 3.32 -3.02
N VAL A 128 18.28 3.57 -2.89
CA VAL A 128 17.64 4.03 -1.65
C VAL A 128 16.75 2.90 -1.16
N LEU A 129 16.98 2.43 0.08
CA LEU A 129 16.28 1.28 0.65
C LEU A 129 16.35 0.03 -0.24
N GLY A 130 17.52 -0.21 -0.84
CA GLY A 130 17.80 -1.41 -1.64
C GLY A 130 17.49 -1.31 -3.14
N SER A 131 16.80 -0.26 -3.61
CA SER A 131 16.43 -0.13 -5.03
C SER A 131 16.62 1.27 -5.61
N ARG A 132 16.65 1.33 -6.94
CA ARG A 132 16.79 2.54 -7.76
C ARG A 132 15.45 3.15 -8.15
N SER A 133 14.34 2.57 -7.73
CA SER A 133 13.00 3.02 -8.11
C SER A 133 12.61 4.33 -7.43
N THR A 134 12.07 5.26 -8.22
CA THR A 134 11.47 6.50 -7.70
C THR A 134 10.12 6.20 -7.06
N PHE A 135 9.95 6.59 -5.79
CA PHE A 135 8.64 6.75 -5.16
C PHE A 135 8.35 8.25 -5.05
N ILE A 136 7.58 8.79 -6.01
CA ILE A 136 7.34 10.24 -6.14
C ILE A 136 6.69 10.80 -4.87
N LEU A 137 5.66 10.13 -4.36
CA LEU A 137 4.91 10.64 -3.21
C LEU A 137 5.79 10.68 -1.94
N GLY A 138 6.70 9.71 -1.78
CA GLY A 138 7.66 9.71 -0.68
C GLY A 138 8.86 10.63 -0.90
N GLY A 139 9.09 11.09 -2.14
CA GLY A 139 10.21 11.98 -2.49
C GLY A 139 11.58 11.32 -2.39
N PHE A 140 11.70 10.03 -2.72
CA PHE A 140 12.99 9.33 -2.68
C PHE A 140 13.17 8.25 -3.76
N GLY A 141 14.43 7.86 -3.97
CA GLY A 141 14.84 6.89 -4.99
C GLY A 141 14.90 7.47 -6.41
N GLY A 142 15.51 6.74 -7.33
CA GLY A 142 15.74 7.21 -8.70
C GLY A 142 16.60 8.47 -8.77
N HIS A 143 16.18 9.45 -9.55
CA HIS A 143 16.84 10.75 -9.63
C HIS A 143 16.21 11.72 -8.62
N ASP A 144 16.85 11.86 -7.45
CA ASP A 144 16.46 12.76 -6.36
C ASP A 144 15.00 12.63 -5.90
N GLY A 145 14.38 11.46 -6.08
CA GLY A 145 13.00 11.21 -5.66
C GLY A 145 11.94 11.88 -6.51
N GLN A 146 12.30 12.44 -7.66
CA GLN A 146 11.42 13.24 -8.50
C GLN A 146 11.31 12.69 -9.93
N PRO A 147 10.25 13.08 -10.67
CA PRO A 147 10.27 13.02 -12.12
C PRO A 147 11.43 13.85 -12.69
N LEU A 148 11.97 13.41 -13.82
CA LEU A 148 13.05 14.12 -14.50
C LEU A 148 12.64 15.53 -14.90
N ALA A 149 13.61 16.43 -14.92
CA ALA A 149 13.51 17.81 -15.38
C ALA A 149 14.45 18.07 -16.57
N ALA A 150 14.16 19.14 -17.32
CA ALA A 150 15.04 19.57 -18.40
C ALA A 150 16.41 19.99 -17.85
N GLY A 151 17.48 19.49 -18.46
CA GLY A 151 18.86 19.72 -18.03
C GLY A 151 19.42 18.65 -17.09
N ASP A 152 18.59 17.73 -16.57
CA ASP A 152 19.06 16.65 -15.73
C ASP A 152 20.11 15.80 -16.44
N ARG A 153 21.11 15.37 -15.68
CA ARG A 153 22.25 14.59 -16.14
C ARG A 153 22.33 13.31 -15.33
N ILE A 154 22.08 12.18 -15.97
CA ILE A 154 22.00 10.88 -15.29
C ILE A 154 23.14 10.00 -15.78
N PRO A 155 24.04 9.55 -14.88
CA PRO A 155 25.11 8.63 -15.23
C PRO A 155 24.57 7.29 -15.75
N LEU A 156 25.31 6.68 -16.67
CA LEU A 156 25.04 5.34 -17.18
C LEU A 156 26.02 4.32 -16.59
N GLY A 157 25.54 3.08 -16.45
CA GLY A 157 26.37 1.94 -16.10
C GLY A 157 27.33 1.52 -17.21
N ARG A 158 28.09 0.45 -16.92
CA ARG A 158 29.12 -0.07 -17.82
C ARG A 158 28.54 -0.91 -18.96
N GLN A 159 29.28 -1.02 -20.07
CA GLN A 159 28.91 -1.84 -21.22
C GLN A 159 29.52 -3.25 -21.20
N GLU A 160 30.50 -3.50 -20.31
CA GLU A 160 31.20 -4.78 -20.28
C GLU A 160 30.39 -5.89 -19.58
N ASN A 161 30.60 -7.14 -20.02
CA ASN A 161 29.99 -8.34 -19.44
C ASN A 161 28.45 -8.33 -19.44
N LEU A 162 27.86 -7.62 -20.39
CA LEU A 162 26.43 -7.65 -20.66
C LEU A 162 26.06 -8.86 -21.54
N LEU A 163 24.79 -9.24 -21.51
CA LEU A 163 24.27 -10.29 -22.38
C LEU A 163 24.22 -9.81 -23.84
N THR A 164 24.20 -10.75 -24.79
CA THR A 164 24.09 -10.42 -26.20
C THR A 164 22.74 -9.75 -26.48
N PRO A 165 22.72 -8.54 -27.07
CA PRO A 165 21.48 -7.84 -27.37
C PRO A 165 20.63 -8.60 -28.37
N LEU A 166 19.31 -8.58 -28.17
CA LEU A 166 18.33 -9.26 -29.01
C LEU A 166 17.02 -8.50 -29.01
N SER A 167 16.53 -8.12 -30.20
CA SER A 167 15.20 -7.50 -30.34
C SER A 167 14.10 -8.47 -29.88
N VAL A 168 13.05 -7.92 -29.29
CA VAL A 168 11.96 -8.65 -28.65
C VAL A 168 10.63 -8.28 -29.27
N GLU A 169 9.73 -9.25 -29.33
CA GLU A 169 8.31 -8.95 -29.51
C GLU A 169 7.73 -8.44 -28.17
N LEU A 170 6.85 -7.45 -28.24
CA LEU A 170 6.24 -6.84 -27.06
C LEU A 170 4.81 -7.34 -26.86
N PRO A 171 4.30 -7.37 -25.61
CA PRO A 171 2.91 -7.66 -25.35
C PRO A 171 1.98 -6.72 -26.13
N ALA A 172 0.87 -7.26 -26.65
CA ALA A 172 -0.13 -6.46 -27.35
C ALA A 172 -0.85 -5.52 -26.38
N MET A 173 -1.13 -4.29 -26.85
CA MET A 173 -1.91 -3.29 -26.11
C MET A 173 -3.35 -3.29 -26.60
N SER A 174 -4.30 -3.04 -25.69
CA SER A 174 -5.74 -3.02 -25.95
C SER A 174 -6.40 -1.87 -25.16
N ASP A 175 -7.62 -1.50 -25.52
CA ASP A 175 -8.52 -0.67 -24.72
C ASP A 175 -9.58 -1.51 -23.97
N SER A 176 -9.56 -2.83 -24.21
CA SER A 176 -10.39 -3.84 -23.56
C SER A 176 -9.51 -4.97 -23.03
N TRP A 177 -9.51 -5.12 -21.71
CA TRP A 177 -8.58 -5.98 -20.97
C TRP A 177 -9.32 -7.08 -20.24
N GLN A 178 -8.69 -8.25 -20.18
CA GLN A 178 -9.10 -9.33 -19.29
C GLN A 178 -8.01 -9.50 -18.24
N LEU A 179 -8.35 -9.23 -16.98
CA LEU A 179 -7.44 -9.40 -15.86
C LEU A 179 -7.78 -10.70 -15.16
N ARG A 180 -6.83 -11.65 -15.14
CA ARG A 180 -6.98 -12.87 -14.35
C ARG A 180 -6.77 -12.56 -12.88
N VAL A 181 -7.68 -13.04 -12.05
CA VAL A 181 -7.71 -12.76 -10.60
C VAL A 181 -7.93 -14.03 -9.79
N ILE A 182 -7.32 -14.11 -8.61
CA ILE A 182 -7.65 -15.11 -7.60
C ILE A 182 -8.72 -14.52 -6.67
N PRO A 183 -9.88 -15.17 -6.50
CA PRO A 183 -10.85 -14.75 -5.49
C PRO A 183 -10.26 -14.78 -4.08
N GLY A 184 -10.47 -13.72 -3.33
CA GLY A 184 -10.07 -13.60 -1.94
C GLY A 184 -9.21 -12.40 -1.60
N PRO A 185 -8.95 -12.21 -0.30
CA PRO A 185 -9.45 -13.05 0.81
C PRO A 185 -10.90 -12.77 1.21
N HIS A 186 -11.43 -11.57 0.93
CA HIS A 186 -12.71 -11.10 1.44
C HIS A 186 -13.87 -11.20 0.44
N GLY A 187 -13.69 -11.95 -0.65
CA GLY A 187 -14.79 -12.38 -1.54
C GLY A 187 -15.71 -13.41 -0.87
N ALA A 188 -15.61 -13.56 0.45
CA ALA A 188 -16.23 -14.60 1.25
C ALA A 188 -17.69 -14.24 1.63
N PRO A 189 -18.53 -15.23 1.98
CA PRO A 189 -19.94 -15.02 2.29
C PRO A 189 -20.22 -14.06 3.46
N GLU A 190 -19.29 -13.90 4.40
CA GLU A 190 -19.41 -12.96 5.51
C GLU A 190 -19.29 -11.48 5.10
N HIS A 191 -18.79 -11.18 3.90
CA HIS A 191 -18.63 -9.82 3.39
C HIS A 191 -19.52 -9.52 2.18
N LEU A 192 -19.60 -10.45 1.23
CA LEU A 192 -20.31 -10.26 -0.04
C LEU A 192 -21.34 -11.37 -0.28
N THR A 193 -22.54 -10.98 -0.72
CA THR A 193 -23.60 -11.92 -1.12
C THR A 193 -23.16 -12.74 -2.35
N THR A 194 -23.87 -13.84 -2.62
CA THR A 194 -23.58 -14.68 -3.79
C THR A 194 -23.84 -13.92 -5.08
N GLU A 195 -24.96 -13.22 -5.16
CA GLU A 195 -25.32 -12.39 -6.30
C GLU A 195 -24.32 -11.23 -6.47
N GLY A 196 -23.83 -10.67 -5.37
CA GLY A 196 -22.85 -9.59 -5.37
C GLY A 196 -21.50 -10.02 -5.95
N ILE A 197 -20.99 -11.20 -5.55
CA ILE A 197 -19.71 -11.70 -6.08
C ILE A 197 -19.85 -12.20 -7.53
N ASP A 198 -20.99 -12.78 -7.89
CA ASP A 198 -21.27 -13.20 -9.27
C ASP A 198 -21.32 -11.99 -10.20
N ALA A 199 -22.01 -10.92 -9.79
CA ALA A 199 -22.03 -9.66 -10.52
C ALA A 199 -20.62 -9.04 -10.61
N PHE A 200 -19.80 -9.15 -9.55
CA PHE A 200 -18.45 -8.58 -9.56
C PHE A 200 -17.56 -9.16 -10.66
N PHE A 201 -17.66 -10.46 -10.93
CA PHE A 201 -16.91 -11.13 -12.00
C PHE A 201 -17.62 -11.14 -13.36
N ALA A 202 -18.96 -11.06 -13.40
CA ALA A 202 -19.71 -11.08 -14.64
C ALA A 202 -19.69 -9.73 -15.38
N ASN A 203 -19.59 -8.62 -14.66
CA ASN A 203 -19.65 -7.29 -15.27
C ASN A 203 -18.28 -6.81 -15.79
N ALA A 204 -18.35 -6.03 -16.87
CA ALA A 204 -17.23 -5.22 -17.32
C ALA A 204 -17.14 -3.94 -16.48
N TRP A 205 -15.91 -3.54 -16.17
CA TRP A 205 -15.57 -2.36 -15.39
C TRP A 205 -14.92 -1.32 -16.29
N ILE A 206 -15.10 -0.04 -15.99
CA ILE A 206 -14.46 1.06 -16.72
C ILE A 206 -13.40 1.71 -15.84
N VAL A 207 -12.21 1.96 -16.38
CA VAL A 207 -11.13 2.64 -15.65
C VAL A 207 -11.48 4.13 -15.45
N ASP A 208 -11.51 4.58 -14.20
CA ASP A 208 -11.76 5.97 -13.82
C ASP A 208 -10.52 6.84 -14.10
N HIS A 209 -10.75 8.10 -14.50
CA HIS A 209 -9.71 9.10 -14.77
C HIS A 209 -8.84 9.47 -13.55
N ARG A 210 -9.26 9.13 -12.33
CA ARG A 210 -8.50 9.36 -11.08
C ARG A 210 -7.54 8.20 -10.74
N SER A 211 -7.23 7.35 -11.70
CA SER A 211 -6.29 6.23 -11.56
C SER A 211 -4.85 6.71 -11.72
N ASP A 212 -3.94 6.16 -10.91
CA ASP A 212 -2.51 6.47 -10.97
C ASP A 212 -1.67 5.28 -10.46
N ARG A 213 -0.38 5.51 -10.12
CA ARG A 213 0.52 4.45 -9.61
C ARG A 213 0.11 3.91 -8.24
N THR A 214 -0.69 4.65 -7.47
CA THR A 214 -1.21 4.22 -6.15
C THR A 214 -2.34 3.21 -6.31
N GLY A 215 -3.16 3.36 -7.35
CA GLY A 215 -4.17 2.37 -7.67
C GLY A 215 -5.03 2.73 -8.87
N ILE A 216 -5.61 1.68 -9.46
CA ILE A 216 -6.51 1.77 -10.60
C ILE A 216 -7.95 1.70 -10.11
N ARG A 217 -8.68 2.79 -10.26
CA ARG A 217 -10.07 2.93 -9.81
C ARG A 217 -11.01 2.44 -10.91
N LEU A 218 -12.02 1.68 -10.52
CA LEU A 218 -12.98 1.10 -11.44
C LEU A 218 -14.37 1.69 -11.20
N ILE A 219 -15.07 1.94 -12.30
CA ILE A 219 -16.48 2.35 -12.35
C ILE A 219 -17.29 1.15 -12.81
N GLY A 220 -18.34 0.83 -12.07
CA GLY A 220 -19.23 -0.28 -12.38
C GLY A 220 -20.34 -0.43 -11.34
N PRO A 221 -20.97 -1.60 -11.27
CA PRO A 221 -22.07 -1.86 -10.34
C PRO A 221 -21.64 -1.75 -8.87
N THR A 222 -22.58 -1.36 -8.02
CA THR A 222 -22.41 -1.36 -6.57
C THR A 222 -22.21 -2.79 -6.06
N PRO A 223 -21.24 -3.04 -5.16
CA PRO A 223 -21.06 -4.36 -4.55
C PRO A 223 -22.28 -4.85 -3.77
N GLY A 224 -22.57 -6.14 -3.82
CA GLY A 224 -23.61 -6.78 -3.00
C GLY A 224 -23.10 -7.15 -1.61
N TRP A 225 -23.41 -6.33 -0.60
CA TRP A 225 -22.94 -6.50 0.78
C TRP A 225 -23.74 -7.53 1.58
N ALA A 226 -23.05 -8.45 2.28
CA ALA A 226 -23.67 -9.43 3.17
C ALA A 226 -23.87 -8.93 4.61
N ARG A 227 -23.38 -7.72 4.91
CA ARG A 227 -23.45 -7.06 6.22
C ARG A 227 -23.90 -5.62 6.05
N THR A 228 -24.45 -5.04 7.11
CA THR A 228 -25.01 -3.68 7.10
C THR A 228 -23.98 -2.59 7.38
N ASP A 229 -22.87 -2.93 8.03
CA ASP A 229 -21.77 -2.03 8.40
C ASP A 229 -20.50 -2.83 8.73
N GLY A 230 -19.41 -2.12 9.06
CA GLY A 230 -18.13 -2.69 9.47
C GLY A 230 -17.90 -2.68 10.98
N GLY A 231 -18.93 -2.42 11.80
CA GLY A 231 -18.80 -2.33 13.25
C GLY A 231 -17.81 -1.25 13.72
N GLU A 232 -16.93 -1.61 14.65
CA GLU A 232 -15.91 -0.70 15.23
C GLU A 232 -14.86 -0.23 14.20
N ALA A 233 -14.71 -0.93 13.08
CA ALA A 233 -13.80 -0.56 12.01
C ALA A 233 -14.34 0.56 11.10
N GLY A 234 -15.67 0.80 11.11
CA GLY A 234 -16.30 1.87 10.35
C GLY A 234 -17.74 1.58 9.95
N LEU A 235 -18.46 2.63 9.54
CA LEU A 235 -19.89 2.59 9.23
C LEU A 235 -20.22 1.90 7.91
N HIS A 236 -19.27 1.80 6.98
CA HIS A 236 -19.54 1.21 5.68
C HIS A 236 -19.38 -0.32 5.73
N PRO A 237 -20.24 -1.11 5.07
CA PRO A 237 -20.08 -2.57 4.95
C PRO A 237 -18.75 -3.03 4.35
N SER A 238 -17.98 -2.15 3.73
CA SER A 238 -16.65 -2.48 3.24
C SER A 238 -15.56 -2.35 4.31
N ASN A 239 -15.84 -1.72 5.46
CA ASN A 239 -14.83 -1.46 6.47
C ASN A 239 -14.44 -2.71 7.26
N VAL A 240 -13.15 -3.00 7.33
CA VAL A 240 -12.57 -4.05 8.18
C VAL A 240 -11.52 -3.44 9.09
N HIS A 241 -11.23 -4.12 10.20
CA HIS A 241 -10.08 -3.75 11.02
C HIS A 241 -8.84 -3.79 10.16
N ASP A 242 -8.01 -2.75 10.29
CA ASP A 242 -6.99 -2.48 9.30
C ASP A 242 -6.04 -3.68 9.10
N SER A 243 -5.92 -4.09 7.85
CA SER A 243 -5.26 -5.31 7.36
C SER A 243 -4.40 -4.96 6.16
N ALA A 244 -3.34 -5.73 5.93
CA ALA A 244 -2.49 -5.52 4.78
C ALA A 244 -3.15 -5.94 3.47
N TYR A 245 -2.84 -5.21 2.40
CA TYR A 245 -3.24 -5.49 1.03
C TYR A 245 -2.08 -6.05 0.24
N PRO A 246 -2.27 -7.09 -0.58
CA PRO A 246 -1.28 -7.44 -1.60
C PRO A 246 -1.31 -6.41 -2.73
N VAL A 247 -0.17 -6.17 -3.38
CA VAL A 247 -0.14 -5.44 -4.67
C VAL A 247 -0.99 -6.21 -5.69
N GLY A 248 -1.85 -5.49 -6.43
CA GLY A 248 -2.87 -6.08 -7.29
C GLY A 248 -4.14 -6.52 -6.55
N GLY A 249 -4.21 -6.39 -5.23
CA GLY A 249 -5.44 -6.60 -4.47
C GLY A 249 -6.50 -5.57 -4.86
N ILE A 250 -7.73 -6.01 -5.11
CA ILE A 250 -8.84 -5.12 -5.46
C ILE A 250 -9.56 -4.74 -4.17
N MET A 251 -9.26 -3.58 -3.60
CA MET A 251 -9.94 -3.10 -2.39
C MET A 251 -11.27 -2.42 -2.73
N LEU A 252 -12.29 -2.61 -1.91
CA LEU A 252 -13.58 -1.90 -2.02
C LEU A 252 -13.59 -0.69 -1.06
N SER A 253 -13.10 0.45 -1.56
CA SER A 253 -13.09 1.72 -0.82
C SER A 253 -14.48 2.34 -0.84
N GLY A 254 -15.27 2.08 0.19
CA GLY A 254 -16.72 2.24 0.11
C GLY A 254 -17.29 1.26 -0.92
N ASP A 255 -18.04 1.78 -1.89
CA ASP A 255 -18.57 1.01 -3.03
C ASP A 255 -17.67 1.07 -4.28
N THR A 256 -16.51 1.75 -4.21
CA THR A 256 -15.61 1.90 -5.36
C THR A 256 -14.49 0.86 -5.32
N PRO A 257 -14.38 -0.03 -6.31
CA PRO A 257 -13.23 -0.92 -6.43
C PRO A 257 -11.97 -0.15 -6.85
N VAL A 258 -10.86 -0.44 -6.19
CA VAL A 258 -9.55 0.12 -6.50
C VAL A 258 -8.53 -1.00 -6.48
N ILE A 259 -7.86 -1.25 -7.60
CA ILE A 259 -6.75 -2.20 -7.69
C ILE A 259 -5.51 -1.54 -7.09
N VAL A 260 -4.94 -2.10 -6.03
CA VAL A 260 -3.74 -1.57 -5.35
C VAL A 260 -2.55 -1.61 -6.31
N GLY A 261 -2.01 -0.43 -6.61
CA GLY A 261 -0.88 -0.26 -7.50
C GLY A 261 0.46 -0.45 -6.80
N LYS A 262 1.55 -0.28 -7.55
CA LYS A 262 2.92 -0.45 -7.05
C LYS A 262 3.38 0.63 -6.07
N ASP A 263 2.75 1.81 -6.12
CA ASP A 263 2.92 2.88 -5.15
C ASP A 263 1.71 2.95 -4.21
N GLY A 264 0.92 1.86 -4.14
CA GLY A 264 -0.30 1.76 -3.39
C GLY A 264 -0.09 1.59 -1.88
N PRO A 265 -1.17 1.73 -1.10
CA PRO A 265 -1.12 1.61 0.35
C PRO A 265 -0.86 0.17 0.78
N SER A 266 -0.11 -0.04 1.86
CA SER A 266 0.11 -1.37 2.42
C SER A 266 -1.01 -1.80 3.36
N LEU A 267 -1.21 -1.08 4.46
CA LEU A 267 -2.19 -1.39 5.47
C LEU A 267 -3.41 -0.48 5.31
N GLY A 268 -4.62 -1.03 5.45
CA GLY A 268 -5.84 -0.25 5.42
C GLY A 268 -7.09 -1.05 5.79
N GLY A 269 -8.21 -0.34 5.93
CA GLY A 269 -9.43 -0.91 6.52
C GLY A 269 -10.57 -1.19 5.55
N PHE A 270 -10.29 -1.80 4.39
CA PHE A 270 -11.30 -2.17 3.38
C PHE A 270 -11.20 -3.65 2.98
N VAL A 271 -12.33 -4.26 2.63
CA VAL A 271 -12.35 -5.62 2.09
C VAL A 271 -11.62 -5.71 0.74
N VAL A 272 -11.10 -6.89 0.43
CA VAL A 272 -10.39 -7.25 -0.81
C VAL A 272 -11.04 -8.50 -1.40
N PRO A 273 -12.03 -8.37 -2.32
CA PRO A 273 -12.71 -9.50 -2.95
C PRO A 273 -11.84 -10.42 -3.81
N ALA A 274 -10.80 -9.89 -4.45
CA ALA A 274 -9.93 -10.63 -5.37
C ALA A 274 -8.58 -9.95 -5.53
N VAL A 275 -7.60 -10.69 -6.07
CA VAL A 275 -6.23 -10.21 -6.32
C VAL A 275 -5.81 -10.54 -7.75
N VAL A 276 -5.30 -9.55 -8.48
CA VAL A 276 -4.73 -9.73 -9.83
C VAL A 276 -3.46 -10.57 -9.75
N ILE A 277 -3.39 -11.61 -10.58
CA ILE A 277 -2.22 -12.51 -10.63
C ILE A 277 -0.98 -11.75 -11.10
N GLU A 278 0.19 -12.12 -10.60
CA GLU A 278 1.48 -11.48 -10.94
C GLU A 278 1.72 -11.42 -12.45
N ALA A 279 1.35 -12.48 -13.18
CA ALA A 279 1.51 -12.56 -14.62
C ALA A 279 0.70 -11.50 -15.40
N ASP A 280 -0.37 -10.93 -14.82
CA ASP A 280 -1.23 -9.91 -15.45
C ASP A 280 -1.04 -8.51 -14.84
N ARG A 281 -0.28 -8.38 -13.74
CA ARG A 281 -0.05 -7.06 -13.09
C ARG A 281 0.56 -6.03 -14.02
N TRP A 282 1.30 -6.46 -15.04
CA TRP A 282 1.89 -5.55 -16.02
C TRP A 282 0.83 -4.74 -16.79
N MET A 283 -0.36 -5.33 -17.00
CA MET A 283 -1.48 -4.67 -17.69
C MET A 283 -1.96 -3.45 -16.90
N LEU A 284 -1.87 -3.48 -15.57
CA LEU A 284 -2.25 -2.36 -14.71
C LEU A 284 -1.43 -1.10 -15.00
N GLY A 285 -0.18 -1.26 -15.46
CA GLY A 285 0.66 -0.14 -15.89
C GLY A 285 0.20 0.49 -17.20
N GLN A 286 -0.61 -0.20 -18.00
CA GLN A 286 -1.07 0.23 -19.32
C GLN A 286 -2.54 0.69 -19.34
N LEU A 287 -3.35 0.27 -18.37
CA LEU A 287 -4.74 0.70 -18.23
C LEU A 287 -4.86 2.23 -18.27
N SER A 288 -5.67 2.72 -19.20
CA SER A 288 -5.94 4.13 -19.42
C SER A 288 -7.37 4.48 -19.05
N ALA A 289 -7.64 5.75 -18.72
CA ALA A 289 -8.99 6.19 -18.39
C ALA A 289 -9.97 5.89 -19.54
N GLY A 290 -11.09 5.24 -19.23
CA GLY A 290 -12.08 4.80 -20.22
C GLY A 290 -11.88 3.37 -20.72
N ASP A 291 -10.75 2.72 -20.46
CA ASP A 291 -10.54 1.31 -20.81
C ASP A 291 -11.58 0.41 -20.12
N SER A 292 -11.98 -0.65 -20.83
CA SER A 292 -12.86 -1.70 -20.30
C SER A 292 -12.04 -2.83 -19.69
N VAL A 293 -12.45 -3.34 -18.53
CA VAL A 293 -11.77 -4.40 -17.79
C VAL A 293 -12.78 -5.48 -17.41
N GLN A 294 -12.54 -6.71 -17.86
CA GLN A 294 -13.23 -7.90 -17.37
C GLN A 294 -12.35 -8.59 -16.32
N LEU A 295 -12.92 -8.88 -15.15
CA LEU A 295 -12.24 -9.68 -14.12
C LEU A 295 -12.53 -11.16 -14.38
N VAL A 296 -11.48 -11.94 -14.61
CA VAL A 296 -11.57 -13.37 -14.94
C VAL A 296 -11.03 -14.20 -13.78
N PRO A 297 -11.89 -14.84 -12.97
CA PRO A 297 -11.39 -15.67 -11.88
C PRO A 297 -10.56 -16.85 -12.43
N VAL A 298 -9.40 -17.10 -11.83
CA VAL A 298 -8.52 -18.27 -12.10
C VAL A 298 -8.14 -19.00 -10.81
N THR A 299 -7.59 -20.21 -10.92
CA THR A 299 -7.03 -20.95 -9.78
C THR A 299 -5.57 -20.55 -9.54
N PRO A 300 -5.02 -20.77 -8.33
CA PRO A 300 -3.59 -20.56 -8.07
C PRO A 300 -2.67 -21.32 -9.03
N ASP A 301 -3.04 -22.55 -9.45
CA ASP A 301 -2.25 -23.34 -10.40
C ASP A 301 -2.14 -22.67 -11.78
N VAL A 302 -3.25 -22.11 -12.29
CA VAL A 302 -3.25 -21.35 -13.56
C VAL A 302 -2.38 -20.09 -13.45
N ALA A 303 -2.41 -19.43 -12.29
CA ALA A 303 -1.58 -18.26 -12.03
C ALA A 303 -0.08 -18.63 -12.02
N ILE A 304 0.29 -19.74 -11.35
CA ILE A 304 1.66 -20.25 -11.32
C ILE A 304 2.13 -20.64 -12.73
N GLU A 305 1.30 -21.34 -13.51
CA GLU A 305 1.62 -21.68 -14.90
C GLU A 305 1.90 -20.43 -15.75
N ALA A 306 1.10 -19.38 -15.57
CA ALA A 306 1.28 -18.11 -16.27
C ALA A 306 2.59 -17.40 -15.87
N ILE A 307 2.95 -17.44 -14.58
CA ILE A 307 4.23 -16.92 -14.08
C ILE A 307 5.41 -17.71 -14.68
N GLU A 308 5.34 -19.05 -14.70
CA GLU A 308 6.39 -19.89 -15.28
C GLU A 308 6.55 -19.69 -16.79
N HIS A 309 5.45 -19.46 -17.51
CA HIS A 309 5.51 -19.08 -18.91
C HIS A 309 6.27 -17.74 -19.10
N ARG A 310 5.93 -16.72 -18.30
CA ARG A 310 6.64 -15.42 -18.32
C ARG A 310 8.13 -15.57 -17.99
N ARG A 311 8.48 -16.39 -16.99
CA ARG A 311 9.89 -16.67 -16.62
C ARG A 311 10.67 -17.32 -17.75
N ARG A 312 10.09 -18.31 -18.43
CA ARG A 312 10.71 -18.94 -19.61
C ARG A 312 10.94 -17.94 -20.73
N TRP A 313 9.97 -17.08 -21.02
CA TRP A 313 10.12 -16.04 -22.02
C TRP A 313 11.25 -15.05 -21.70
N LEU A 314 11.35 -14.60 -20.45
CA LEU A 314 12.43 -13.70 -20.02
C LEU A 314 13.82 -14.37 -20.00
N THR A 315 13.87 -15.70 -19.89
CA THR A 315 15.12 -16.47 -19.94
C THR A 315 15.58 -16.70 -21.38
N ASP A 316 14.64 -16.87 -22.32
CA ASP A 316 14.92 -17.05 -23.74
C ASP A 316 13.96 -16.20 -24.59
N LEU A 317 14.42 -14.99 -24.91
CA LEU A 317 13.67 -13.98 -25.67
C LEU A 317 13.30 -14.42 -27.11
N ARG A 318 13.86 -15.54 -27.60
CA ARG A 318 13.53 -16.09 -28.93
C ARG A 318 12.22 -16.90 -28.90
N GLN A 319 11.76 -17.29 -27.72
CA GLN A 319 10.49 -17.97 -27.58
C GLN A 319 9.34 -17.00 -27.86
N GLU A 320 8.31 -17.50 -28.52
CA GLU A 320 7.10 -16.73 -28.73
C GLU A 320 6.31 -16.62 -27.42
N PRO A 321 5.71 -15.45 -27.14
CA PRO A 321 4.79 -15.33 -26.01
C PRO A 321 3.58 -16.26 -26.20
N THR A 322 3.46 -17.22 -25.31
CA THR A 322 2.35 -18.17 -25.23
C THR A 322 1.36 -17.76 -24.14
N SER A 323 0.06 -17.91 -24.39
CA SER A 323 -0.99 -17.64 -23.41
C SER A 323 -1.41 -18.92 -22.70
N VAL A 324 -1.60 -18.85 -21.38
CA VAL A 324 -2.22 -19.96 -20.62
C VAL A 324 -3.73 -19.91 -20.82
N ALA A 325 -4.31 -21.01 -21.28
CA ALA A 325 -5.76 -21.12 -21.47
C ALA A 325 -6.48 -21.07 -20.11
N VAL A 326 -7.54 -20.27 -20.03
CA VAL A 326 -8.42 -20.25 -18.86
C VAL A 326 -9.52 -21.30 -19.06
N SER A 327 -9.60 -22.28 -18.16
CA SER A 327 -10.66 -23.28 -18.17
C SER A 327 -11.98 -22.68 -17.69
N THR A 328 -13.11 -23.17 -18.21
CA THR A 328 -14.45 -22.83 -17.71
C THR A 328 -14.72 -23.53 -16.37
N GLY A 329 -15.33 -22.83 -15.40
CA GLY A 329 -15.75 -23.42 -14.11
C GLY A 329 -14.88 -23.04 -12.90
N THR A 330 -14.10 -21.97 -12.98
CA THR A 330 -13.25 -21.51 -11.89
C THR A 330 -14.07 -21.05 -10.66
N PRO A 331 -13.62 -21.33 -9.42
CA PRO A 331 -14.23 -20.75 -8.22
C PRO A 331 -14.34 -19.22 -8.29
N ASN A 332 -15.45 -18.72 -7.77
CA ASN A 332 -15.75 -17.29 -7.56
C ASN A 332 -15.63 -16.90 -6.08
N ARG A 333 -15.16 -17.80 -5.21
CA ARG A 333 -15.03 -17.59 -3.76
C ARG A 333 -13.62 -17.91 -3.31
N PRO A 334 -13.14 -17.26 -2.23
CA PRO A 334 -11.83 -17.54 -1.65
C PRO A 334 -11.75 -18.93 -1.06
N ASP A 335 -10.64 -19.61 -1.34
CA ASP A 335 -10.28 -20.87 -0.70
C ASP A 335 -9.88 -20.65 0.76
N ILE A 336 -10.34 -21.55 1.62
CA ILE A 336 -9.91 -21.64 3.01
C ILE A 336 -8.97 -22.83 3.10
N LEU A 337 -7.68 -22.56 3.36
CA LEU A 337 -6.68 -23.60 3.48
C LEU A 337 -6.66 -24.22 4.89
N HIS A 338 -7.02 -23.42 5.90
CA HIS A 338 -7.06 -23.90 7.28
C HIS A 338 -8.08 -23.12 8.13
N ARG A 339 -8.68 -23.80 9.10
CA ARG A 339 -9.48 -23.21 10.18
C ARG A 339 -8.95 -23.72 11.52
N GLY A 340 -8.53 -22.79 12.37
CA GLY A 340 -8.20 -23.07 13.76
C GLY A 340 -9.41 -22.82 14.65
N GLU A 341 -9.71 -23.78 15.52
CA GLU A 341 -10.74 -23.61 16.55
C GLU A 341 -10.22 -22.80 17.73
N ARG A 342 -11.15 -22.21 18.50
CA ARG A 342 -10.83 -21.51 19.74
C ARG A 342 -10.24 -22.50 20.76
N SER A 343 -9.14 -22.12 21.40
CA SER A 343 -8.57 -22.84 22.54
C SER A 343 -8.50 -21.93 23.77
N ALA A 344 -7.85 -22.40 24.85
CA ALA A 344 -7.60 -21.57 26.03
C ALA A 344 -6.65 -20.41 25.74
N THR A 345 -5.69 -20.59 24.83
CA THR A 345 -4.60 -19.64 24.55
C THR A 345 -4.60 -19.09 23.12
N ALA A 346 -5.50 -19.59 22.26
CA ALA A 346 -5.61 -19.15 20.88
C ALA A 346 -7.06 -18.73 20.52
N PRO A 347 -7.25 -17.59 19.85
CA PRO A 347 -8.53 -17.26 19.25
C PRO A 347 -8.85 -18.21 18.08
N PRO A 348 -10.12 -18.33 17.67
CA PRO A 348 -10.42 -18.99 16.40
C PRO A 348 -9.77 -18.19 15.26
N TYR A 349 -9.27 -18.85 14.22
CA TYR A 349 -8.66 -18.16 13.09
C TYR A 349 -8.91 -18.88 11.77
N THR A 350 -8.81 -18.15 10.66
CA THR A 350 -8.94 -18.69 9.31
C THR A 350 -7.72 -18.30 8.48
N ILE A 351 -7.23 -19.22 7.65
CA ILE A 351 -6.16 -18.96 6.67
C ILE A 351 -6.76 -19.03 5.27
N ARG A 352 -6.73 -17.90 4.54
CA ARG A 352 -7.27 -17.76 3.18
C ARG A 352 -6.18 -17.39 2.19
N CYS A 353 -6.37 -17.79 0.93
CA CYS A 353 -5.58 -17.25 -0.17
C CYS A 353 -5.88 -15.76 -0.37
N ALA A 354 -4.84 -14.97 -0.61
CA ALA A 354 -4.90 -13.55 -0.95
C ALA A 354 -4.10 -13.30 -2.24
N GLY A 355 -4.47 -14.01 -3.30
CA GLY A 355 -3.62 -14.21 -4.47
C GLY A 355 -2.84 -15.53 -4.41
N GLU A 356 -2.04 -15.79 -5.44
CA GLU A 356 -1.19 -16.97 -5.59
C GLU A 356 0.16 -16.88 -4.85
N GLN A 357 0.45 -15.71 -4.28
CA GLN A 357 1.69 -15.43 -3.55
C GLN A 357 1.47 -15.04 -2.09
N HIS A 358 0.22 -14.97 -1.62
CA HIS A 358 -0.06 -14.53 -0.26
C HIS A 358 -1.09 -15.39 0.45
N LEU A 359 -0.90 -15.55 1.75
CA LEU A 359 -1.93 -16.00 2.68
C LEU A 359 -2.31 -14.86 3.61
N LEU A 360 -3.60 -14.74 3.88
CA LEU A 360 -4.12 -13.93 4.97
C LEU A 360 -4.59 -14.84 6.10
N VAL A 361 -3.98 -14.70 7.27
CA VAL A 361 -4.52 -15.21 8.53
C VAL A 361 -5.41 -14.14 9.13
N GLU A 362 -6.63 -14.48 9.51
CA GLU A 362 -7.53 -13.60 10.27
C GLU A 362 -7.96 -14.29 11.56
N ALA A 363 -7.80 -13.62 12.69
CA ALA A 363 -8.01 -14.19 14.03
C ALA A 363 -9.11 -13.47 14.81
N GLY A 364 -9.86 -14.22 15.61
CA GLY A 364 -10.93 -13.72 16.47
C GLY A 364 -12.16 -13.21 15.73
N PRO A 365 -13.17 -12.70 16.45
CA PRO A 365 -14.27 -11.93 15.87
C PRO A 365 -13.80 -10.60 15.24
N ALA A 366 -14.66 -9.96 14.45
CA ALA A 366 -14.42 -8.65 13.86
C ALA A 366 -14.66 -7.51 14.88
N GLU A 367 -13.86 -7.53 15.95
CA GLU A 367 -13.81 -6.49 16.99
C GLU A 367 -12.35 -6.22 17.38
N LEU A 368 -12.09 -5.08 18.04
CA LEU A 368 -10.77 -4.85 18.60
C LEU A 368 -10.57 -5.66 19.88
N ASP A 369 -9.75 -6.70 19.78
CA ASP A 369 -9.23 -7.46 20.92
C ASP A 369 -7.69 -7.41 20.95
N LEU A 370 -7.13 -6.80 22.00
CA LEU A 370 -5.68 -6.71 22.17
C LEU A 370 -5.03 -8.07 22.43
N THR A 371 -5.77 -9.03 23.02
CA THR A 371 -5.30 -10.40 23.20
C THR A 371 -5.11 -11.07 21.84
N VAL A 372 -6.05 -10.89 20.91
CA VAL A 372 -5.92 -11.33 19.51
C VAL A 372 -4.74 -10.64 18.82
N ARG A 373 -4.56 -9.33 19.04
CA ARG A 373 -3.43 -8.60 18.45
C ARG A 373 -2.08 -9.14 18.93
N VAL A 374 -1.94 -9.41 20.22
CA VAL A 374 -0.73 -10.04 20.78
C VAL A 374 -0.56 -11.45 20.21
N TRP A 375 -1.62 -12.24 20.08
CA TRP A 375 -1.55 -13.56 19.45
C TRP A 375 -1.04 -13.50 18.00
N ILE A 376 -1.53 -12.55 17.20
CA ILE A 376 -1.02 -12.30 15.83
C ILE A 376 0.47 -11.95 15.85
N HIS A 377 0.91 -11.14 16.83
CA HIS A 377 2.32 -10.81 16.98
C HIS A 377 3.17 -12.04 17.29
N LEU A 378 2.71 -12.89 18.20
CA LEU A 378 3.39 -14.13 18.57
C LEU A 378 3.49 -15.08 17.38
N LEU A 379 2.43 -15.19 16.56
CA LEU A 379 2.47 -15.97 15.33
C LEU A 379 3.50 -15.41 14.33
N ALA A 380 3.52 -14.09 14.14
CA ALA A 380 4.48 -13.42 13.27
C ALA A 380 5.93 -13.63 13.76
N GLN A 381 6.17 -13.48 15.06
CA GLN A 381 7.46 -13.76 15.72
C GLN A 381 7.89 -15.21 15.52
N ALA A 382 7.00 -16.17 15.76
CA ALA A 382 7.26 -17.58 15.56
C ALA A 382 7.65 -17.89 14.11
N LEU A 383 6.95 -17.32 13.13
CA LEU A 383 7.29 -17.47 11.71
C LEU A 383 8.63 -16.83 11.36
N ARG A 384 8.92 -15.63 11.88
CA ARG A 384 10.23 -14.95 11.72
C ARG A 384 11.38 -15.72 12.35
N HIS A 385 11.13 -16.45 13.43
CA HIS A 385 12.11 -17.33 14.08
C HIS A 385 12.31 -18.62 13.28
N ASP A 386 11.22 -19.20 12.79
CA ASP A 386 11.20 -20.44 12.02
C ASP A 386 11.88 -20.30 10.65
N ARG A 387 11.76 -19.14 10.01
CA ARG A 387 12.39 -18.77 8.71
C ARG A 387 12.21 -19.82 7.62
N PRO A 388 10.98 -20.25 7.30
CA PRO A 388 10.77 -21.19 6.21
C PRO A 388 11.28 -20.59 4.89
N ALA A 389 12.07 -21.39 4.16
CA ALA A 389 12.61 -20.97 2.87
C ALA A 389 11.46 -20.63 1.91
N GLY A 390 11.48 -19.43 1.34
CA GLY A 390 10.46 -18.96 0.41
C GLY A 390 9.48 -17.94 1.01
N VAL A 391 9.42 -17.73 2.33
CA VAL A 391 8.70 -16.56 2.87
C VAL A 391 9.48 -15.28 2.52
N ALA A 392 8.80 -14.37 1.83
CA ALA A 392 9.36 -13.11 1.34
C ALA A 392 9.07 -11.95 2.30
N GLU A 393 7.87 -11.91 2.87
CA GLU A 393 7.43 -10.79 3.70
C GLU A 393 6.34 -11.21 4.69
N ILE A 394 6.29 -10.54 5.85
CA ILE A 394 5.34 -10.82 6.94
C ILE A 394 4.80 -9.47 7.42
N VAL A 395 3.52 -9.21 7.17
CA VAL A 395 2.87 -7.95 7.53
C VAL A 395 1.77 -8.18 8.54
N GLU A 396 1.92 -7.54 9.71
CA GLU A 396 0.97 -7.59 10.81
C GLU A 396 -0.10 -6.50 10.65
N GLY A 397 -1.36 -6.93 10.63
CA GLY A 397 -2.53 -6.06 10.80
C GLY A 397 -3.02 -6.03 12.24
N VAL A 398 -4.19 -5.43 12.47
CA VAL A 398 -4.82 -5.36 13.80
C VAL A 398 -5.18 -6.76 14.32
N ARG A 399 -5.80 -7.58 13.48
CA ARG A 399 -6.25 -8.94 13.80
C ARG A 399 -5.92 -9.92 12.68
N SER A 400 -4.93 -9.58 11.87
CA SER A 400 -4.57 -10.32 10.68
C SER A 400 -3.06 -10.39 10.46
N LEU A 401 -2.62 -11.39 9.71
CA LEU A 401 -1.23 -11.57 9.30
C LEU A 401 -1.22 -11.90 7.80
N LEU A 402 -0.69 -11.00 6.98
CA LEU A 402 -0.46 -11.26 5.56
C LEU A 402 0.98 -11.79 5.39
N VAL A 403 1.12 -12.95 4.76
CA VAL A 403 2.43 -13.56 4.50
C VAL A 403 2.61 -13.71 3.00
N ALA A 404 3.66 -13.10 2.46
CA ALA A 404 4.06 -13.22 1.06
C ALA A 404 5.08 -14.36 0.88
N VAL A 405 5.00 -15.09 -0.23
CA VAL A 405 5.94 -16.15 -0.58
C VAL A 405 6.48 -16.01 -2.01
N ASP A 406 7.69 -16.50 -2.21
CA ASP A 406 8.16 -16.95 -3.52
C ASP A 406 7.50 -18.29 -3.84
N SER A 407 6.51 -18.25 -4.73
CA SER A 407 5.72 -19.42 -5.15
C SER A 407 6.55 -20.50 -5.84
N SER A 408 7.77 -20.21 -6.30
CA SER A 408 8.69 -21.23 -6.83
C SER A 408 9.38 -22.06 -5.74
N ARG A 409 9.36 -21.56 -4.49
CA ARG A 409 10.11 -22.13 -3.36
C ARG A 409 9.20 -22.68 -2.28
N LEU A 410 8.02 -22.10 -2.09
CA LEU A 410 7.08 -22.49 -1.05
C LEU A 410 5.63 -22.43 -1.55
N ALA A 411 4.97 -23.59 -1.55
CA ALA A 411 3.54 -23.67 -1.86
C ALA A 411 2.70 -23.06 -0.73
N LEU A 412 1.59 -22.40 -1.09
CA LEU A 412 0.67 -21.80 -0.13
C LEU A 412 0.06 -22.83 0.84
N THR A 413 -0.24 -24.05 0.38
CA THR A 413 -0.74 -25.13 1.24
C THR A 413 0.29 -25.53 2.30
N ALA A 414 1.57 -25.67 1.93
CA ALA A 414 2.65 -25.96 2.86
C ALA A 414 2.87 -24.83 3.88
N LEU A 415 2.75 -23.56 3.45
CA LEU A 415 2.79 -22.42 4.37
C LEU A 415 1.60 -22.43 5.34
N ALA A 416 0.39 -22.75 4.86
CA ALA A 416 -0.80 -22.82 5.71
C ALA A 416 -0.66 -23.90 6.79
N GLU A 417 -0.16 -25.09 6.43
CA GLU A 417 0.16 -26.16 7.38
C GLU A 417 1.21 -25.71 8.40
N ARG A 418 2.25 -25.01 7.94
CA ARG A 418 3.31 -24.49 8.82
C ARG A 418 2.78 -23.44 9.80
N LEU A 419 1.97 -22.50 9.33
CA LEU A 419 1.31 -21.50 10.17
C LEU A 419 0.40 -22.16 11.21
N ALA A 420 -0.38 -23.16 10.81
CA ALA A 420 -1.23 -23.92 11.73
C ALA A 420 -0.42 -24.65 12.81
N PHE A 421 0.71 -25.25 12.42
CA PHE A 421 1.65 -25.89 13.35
C PHE A 421 2.24 -24.88 14.36
N LEU A 422 2.71 -23.72 13.89
CA LEU A 422 3.24 -22.67 14.77
C LEU A 422 2.17 -22.12 15.71
N ALA A 423 0.96 -21.87 15.19
CA ALA A 423 -0.18 -21.36 15.94
C ALA A 423 -0.57 -22.27 17.13
N ALA A 424 -0.38 -23.58 17.02
CA ALA A 424 -0.66 -24.54 18.10
C ALA A 424 0.37 -24.51 19.25
N GLY A 425 1.56 -23.96 19.00
CA GLY A 425 2.67 -23.92 19.95
C GLY A 425 2.98 -22.54 20.54
N LEU A 426 2.10 -21.55 20.34
CA LEU A 426 2.31 -20.20 20.87
C LEU A 426 2.06 -20.14 22.38
N ASP A 427 2.82 -19.26 23.05
CA ASP A 427 2.58 -18.89 24.44
C ASP A 427 1.20 -18.22 24.60
N ASP A 428 0.65 -18.28 25.81
CA ASP A 428 -0.61 -17.60 26.15
C ASP A 428 -0.41 -16.07 26.09
N PRO A 429 -1.12 -15.35 25.19
CA PRO A 429 -1.04 -13.89 25.11
C PRO A 429 -1.30 -13.16 26.43
N GLU A 430 -2.10 -13.73 27.34
CA GLU A 430 -2.40 -13.13 28.65
C GLU A 430 -1.19 -13.12 29.60
N THR A 431 -0.20 -14.01 29.36
CA THR A 431 0.98 -14.21 30.20
C THR A 431 2.25 -13.55 29.65
N VAL A 432 2.25 -13.15 28.38
CA VAL A 432 3.41 -12.57 27.72
C VAL A 432 3.61 -11.10 28.12
N VAL A 433 4.86 -10.74 28.37
CA VAL A 433 5.30 -9.34 28.53
C VAL A 433 6.15 -8.97 27.33
N LEU A 434 5.66 -8.04 26.52
CA LEU A 434 6.35 -7.57 25.32
C LEU A 434 7.27 -6.39 25.65
N PRO A 435 8.49 -6.35 25.11
CA PRO A 435 9.32 -5.16 25.16
C PRO A 435 8.65 -4.04 24.35
N ALA A 436 8.63 -2.85 24.91
CA ALA A 436 8.03 -1.66 24.31
C ALA A 436 8.94 -0.43 24.52
N ARG A 437 8.56 0.68 23.91
CA ARG A 437 9.11 2.00 24.22
C ARG A 437 7.96 2.95 24.50
N GLU A 438 8.06 3.75 25.55
CA GLU A 438 7.22 4.95 25.63
C GLU A 438 7.82 5.99 24.68
N VAL A 439 6.99 6.56 23.81
CA VAL A 439 7.38 7.56 22.82
C VAL A 439 6.57 8.83 23.06
N VAL A 440 7.23 9.88 23.52
CA VAL A 440 6.58 11.16 23.81
C VAL A 440 6.68 12.07 22.60
N LEU A 441 5.53 12.34 21.98
CA LEU A 441 5.41 13.19 20.80
C LEU A 441 4.84 14.57 21.15
N PRO A 442 5.45 15.69 20.72
CA PRO A 442 4.79 16.99 20.78
C PRO A 442 3.57 17.01 19.84
N ILE A 443 2.47 17.64 20.24
CA ILE A 443 1.30 17.84 19.37
C ILE A 443 0.86 19.30 19.41
N ALA A 444 0.68 19.89 18.23
CA ALA A 444 -0.10 21.11 18.10
C ALA A 444 -1.54 20.70 17.74
N PHE A 445 -2.44 20.80 18.71
CA PHE A 445 -3.87 20.65 18.48
C PHE A 445 -4.42 21.79 17.63
N ASP A 446 -5.52 21.55 16.92
CA ASP A 446 -6.22 22.55 16.11
C ASP A 446 -5.30 23.26 15.07
N HIS A 447 -4.31 22.52 14.55
CA HIS A 447 -3.24 23.07 13.72
C HIS A 447 -3.77 23.66 12.38
N PRO A 448 -3.27 24.83 11.91
CA PRO A 448 -3.76 25.49 10.69
C PRO A 448 -3.72 24.62 9.42
N GLU A 449 -2.68 23.82 9.22
CA GLU A 449 -2.62 22.90 8.06
C GLU A 449 -3.67 21.78 8.11
N ALA A 450 -4.12 21.35 9.29
CA ALA A 450 -5.20 20.37 9.40
C ALA A 450 -6.53 21.00 8.92
N HIS A 451 -6.79 22.25 9.30
CA HIS A 451 -7.92 23.04 8.81
C HIS A 451 -7.88 23.26 7.31
N GLU A 452 -6.69 23.52 6.75
CA GLU A 452 -6.53 23.63 5.30
C GLU A 452 -6.93 22.32 4.59
N ALA A 453 -6.62 21.16 5.18
CA ALA A 453 -7.01 19.87 4.62
C ALA A 453 -8.54 19.69 4.64
N MET A 454 -9.18 20.06 5.75
CA MET A 454 -10.65 20.04 5.89
C MET A 454 -11.31 20.98 4.89
N ARG A 455 -10.79 22.20 4.73
CA ARG A 455 -11.28 23.22 3.79
C ARG A 455 -11.18 22.75 2.34
N ARG A 456 -10.03 22.19 1.93
CA ARG A 456 -9.86 21.62 0.58
C ARG A 456 -10.90 20.53 0.32
N TYR A 457 -11.06 19.60 1.26
CA TYR A 457 -12.04 18.52 1.14
C TYR A 457 -13.49 19.03 0.99
N ALA A 458 -13.92 19.94 1.86
CA ALA A 458 -15.26 20.52 1.80
C ALA A 458 -15.49 21.25 0.47
N THR A 459 -14.44 21.89 -0.08
CA THR A 459 -14.55 22.65 -1.34
C THR A 459 -14.60 21.75 -2.58
N SER A 460 -13.75 20.71 -2.64
CA SER A 460 -13.49 19.98 -3.89
C SER A 460 -13.99 18.54 -3.90
N VAL A 461 -14.47 18.01 -2.78
CA VAL A 461 -14.84 16.59 -2.67
C VAL A 461 -16.27 16.41 -2.16
N ARG A 462 -16.58 16.86 -0.94
CA ARG A 462 -17.91 16.65 -0.34
C ARG A 462 -18.25 17.71 0.72
N PRO A 463 -18.88 18.83 0.34
CA PRO A 463 -19.22 19.93 1.25
C PRO A 463 -20.29 19.57 2.30
N ASP A 464 -21.21 18.67 1.94
CA ASP A 464 -22.32 18.19 2.78
C ASP A 464 -21.90 17.04 3.72
N ALA A 465 -20.61 16.69 3.72
CA ALA A 465 -20.10 15.66 4.59
C ALA A 465 -20.28 16.08 6.05
N PRO A 466 -20.81 15.24 6.93
CA PRO A 466 -21.20 15.74 8.25
C PRO A 466 -20.05 15.96 9.25
N TRP A 467 -18.85 15.48 8.90
CA TRP A 467 -17.61 15.88 9.57
C TRP A 467 -17.08 17.25 9.11
N CYS A 468 -17.70 17.88 8.11
CA CYS A 468 -17.40 19.25 7.72
C CYS A 468 -18.25 20.25 8.53
N PRO A 469 -17.77 21.49 8.76
CA PRO A 469 -16.45 21.99 8.35
C PRO A 469 -15.31 21.60 9.31
N ASP A 470 -15.62 21.04 10.48
CA ASP A 470 -14.67 20.82 11.57
C ASP A 470 -14.75 19.39 12.12
N ASN A 471 -13.66 18.65 11.96
CA ASN A 471 -13.52 17.28 12.40
C ASN A 471 -13.54 17.12 13.92
N VAL A 472 -12.97 18.07 14.67
CA VAL A 472 -12.94 18.03 16.14
C VAL A 472 -14.34 18.22 16.69
N GLU A 473 -15.10 19.15 16.13
CA GLU A 473 -16.53 19.31 16.45
C GLU A 473 -17.33 18.05 16.13
N PHE A 474 -17.03 17.38 15.02
CA PHE A 474 -17.66 16.10 14.72
C PHE A 474 -17.31 15.01 15.73
N ILE A 475 -16.02 14.86 16.09
CA ILE A 475 -15.58 13.91 17.12
C ILE A 475 -16.28 14.20 18.46
N ARG A 476 -16.41 15.47 18.84
CA ARG A 476 -17.13 15.89 20.04
C ARG A 476 -18.59 15.42 20.01
N ARG A 477 -19.33 15.75 18.94
CA ARG A 477 -20.75 15.38 18.80
C ARG A 477 -20.97 13.88 18.84
N VAL A 478 -20.15 13.12 18.11
CA VAL A 478 -20.32 11.67 17.96
C VAL A 478 -19.90 10.88 19.20
N ASN A 479 -19.17 11.51 20.13
CA ASN A 479 -18.76 10.90 21.41
C ASN A 479 -19.52 11.46 22.63
N ASP A 480 -20.54 12.29 22.43
CA ASP A 480 -21.31 12.96 23.49
C ASP A 480 -20.43 13.76 24.46
N LEU A 481 -19.55 14.59 23.91
CA LEU A 481 -18.67 15.48 24.69
C LEU A 481 -19.26 16.89 24.75
N ASP A 482 -19.06 17.54 25.90
CA ASP A 482 -19.68 18.83 26.21
C ASP A 482 -18.95 19.97 25.47
N THR A 483 -17.63 19.87 25.32
CA THR A 483 -16.80 20.91 24.69
C THR A 483 -15.79 20.34 23.68
N ARG A 484 -15.25 21.19 22.78
CA ARG A 484 -14.17 20.79 21.86
C ARG A 484 -12.93 20.35 22.62
N ASP A 485 -12.59 21.06 23.68
CA ASP A 485 -11.35 20.87 24.41
C ASP A 485 -11.29 19.49 25.08
N GLU A 486 -12.43 18.91 25.47
CA GLU A 486 -12.50 17.53 25.98
C GLU A 486 -11.96 16.50 24.97
N VAL A 487 -12.06 16.75 23.66
CA VAL A 487 -11.45 15.88 22.64
C VAL A 487 -9.93 15.89 22.79
N PHE A 488 -9.33 17.07 22.96
CA PHE A 488 -7.88 17.24 23.11
C PHE A 488 -7.39 16.70 24.45
N GLU A 489 -8.15 16.90 25.53
CA GLU A 489 -7.85 16.35 26.86
C GLU A 489 -7.81 14.82 26.84
N ILE A 490 -8.78 14.17 26.17
CA ILE A 490 -8.80 12.71 26.02
C ILE A 490 -7.58 12.24 25.19
N VAL A 491 -7.25 12.95 24.10
CA VAL A 491 -6.08 12.60 23.27
C VAL A 491 -4.78 12.76 24.04
N GLN A 492 -4.67 13.77 24.89
CA GLN A 492 -3.50 14.00 25.74
C GLN A 492 -3.38 12.97 26.88
N ALA A 493 -4.50 12.58 27.48
CA ALA A 493 -4.54 11.64 28.60
C ALA A 493 -4.26 10.18 28.18
N ALA A 494 -4.52 9.85 26.92
CA ALA A 494 -4.32 8.52 26.38
C ALA A 494 -2.85 8.08 26.33
N THR A 495 -2.67 6.78 26.55
CA THR A 495 -1.48 6.04 26.10
C THR A 495 -1.91 5.16 24.94
N TYR A 496 -1.32 5.38 23.77
CA TYR A 496 -1.69 4.71 22.53
C TYR A 496 -0.70 3.59 22.22
N LEU A 497 -1.18 2.35 22.13
CA LEU A 497 -0.39 1.23 21.67
C LEU A 497 -0.36 1.20 20.14
N VAL A 498 0.83 1.25 19.54
CA VAL A 498 1.01 1.01 18.10
C VAL A 498 0.77 -0.46 17.80
N VAL A 499 -0.30 -0.76 17.06
CA VAL A 499 -0.69 -2.12 16.69
C VAL A 499 -0.26 -2.49 15.26
N GLY A 500 0.26 -1.54 14.48
CA GLY A 500 0.77 -1.79 13.14
C GLY A 500 1.41 -0.53 12.57
N LEU A 501 2.10 -0.67 11.45
CA LEU A 501 2.72 0.43 10.72
C LEU A 501 2.25 0.41 9.25
N GLY A 502 2.41 1.54 8.56
CA GLY A 502 1.99 1.70 7.17
C GLY A 502 0.51 2.05 6.97
N ASP A 503 -0.17 2.62 7.97
CA ASP A 503 -1.55 3.15 7.88
C ASP A 503 -1.56 4.69 7.96
N VAL A 504 -1.39 5.44 6.87
CA VAL A 504 -1.00 4.95 5.55
C VAL A 504 0.38 5.46 5.16
N TYR A 505 1.21 4.55 4.64
CA TYR A 505 2.58 4.76 4.17
C TYR A 505 3.65 5.12 5.23
N LEU A 506 4.91 4.83 4.89
CA LEU A 506 6.13 5.37 5.51
C LEU A 506 6.11 5.43 7.05
N GLY A 507 5.93 4.28 7.69
CA GLY A 507 5.97 4.15 9.14
C GLY A 507 4.82 4.81 9.88
N ALA A 508 3.77 5.27 9.18
CA ALA A 508 2.56 5.78 9.81
C ALA A 508 1.93 4.71 10.71
N PRO A 509 1.74 4.99 12.02
CA PRO A 509 1.21 4.00 12.94
C PRO A 509 -0.29 3.85 12.76
N VAL A 510 -0.80 2.64 12.92
CA VAL A 510 -2.15 2.42 13.44
C VAL A 510 -2.01 2.17 14.94
N ALA A 511 -2.61 3.02 15.75
CA ALA A 511 -2.48 2.97 17.20
C ALA A 511 -3.84 3.02 17.90
N VAL A 512 -3.92 2.49 19.11
CA VAL A 512 -5.18 2.46 19.86
C VAL A 512 -4.96 2.75 21.35
N PRO A 513 -5.87 3.48 22.02
CA PRO A 513 -5.77 3.67 23.46
C PRO A 513 -5.81 2.35 24.22
N VAL A 514 -4.80 2.17 25.09
CA VAL A 514 -4.72 1.04 26.03
C VAL A 514 -5.93 1.07 26.97
N ASP A 515 -6.22 2.24 27.56
CA ASP A 515 -7.41 2.46 28.38
C ASP A 515 -8.66 2.61 27.50
N PRO A 516 -9.67 1.72 27.63
CA PRO A 516 -10.90 1.80 26.86
C PRO A 516 -11.67 3.13 26.98
N ARG A 517 -11.52 3.86 28.09
CA ARG A 517 -12.20 5.15 28.31
C ARG A 517 -11.68 6.24 27.40
N HIS A 518 -10.46 6.10 26.86
CA HIS A 518 -9.90 7.08 25.92
C HIS A 518 -10.15 6.74 24.44
N ARG A 519 -10.88 5.64 24.15
CA ARG A 519 -11.23 5.27 22.77
C ARG A 519 -12.35 6.16 22.22
N LEU A 520 -11.97 7.29 21.64
CA LEU A 520 -12.85 8.13 20.84
C LEU A 520 -13.28 7.34 19.60
N VAL A 521 -14.59 7.22 19.38
CA VAL A 521 -15.15 6.53 18.21
C VAL A 521 -15.49 7.56 17.15
N THR A 522 -15.12 7.30 15.90
CA THR A 522 -15.45 8.15 14.77
C THR A 522 -15.59 7.35 13.49
N THR A 523 -15.88 8.00 12.36
CA THR A 523 -15.88 7.36 11.04
C THR A 523 -14.68 7.81 10.21
N LYS A 524 -14.21 6.92 9.33
CA LYS A 524 -13.34 7.32 8.22
C LYS A 524 -14.16 8.16 7.23
N TYR A 525 -13.50 9.07 6.51
CA TYR A 525 -14.08 9.90 5.46
C TYR A 525 -14.68 9.05 4.34
N ASN A 526 -15.77 9.52 3.75
CA ASN A 526 -16.40 8.90 2.58
C ASN A 526 -16.82 9.95 1.52
N PRO A 527 -16.11 10.04 0.37
CA PRO A 527 -14.83 9.38 0.08
C PRO A 527 -13.68 10.02 0.88
N ALA A 528 -12.49 9.38 0.91
CA ALA A 528 -11.30 9.89 1.59
C ALA A 528 -10.79 11.23 1.02
N ARG A 529 -9.99 11.98 1.80
CA ARG A 529 -9.32 13.19 1.31
C ARG A 529 -8.25 12.83 0.28
N THR A 530 -8.09 13.71 -0.70
CA THR A 530 -6.99 13.65 -1.68
C THR A 530 -5.70 14.26 -1.15
N TRP A 531 -5.78 15.07 -0.08
CA TRP A 531 -4.63 15.74 0.52
C TRP A 531 -4.75 15.83 2.05
N THR A 532 -3.66 15.51 2.74
CA THR A 532 -3.46 15.56 4.18
C THR A 532 -2.01 15.97 4.41
N PRO A 533 -1.73 16.96 5.29
CA PRO A 533 -0.37 17.41 5.53
C PRO A 533 0.44 16.36 6.27
N GLN A 534 1.75 16.35 6.02
CA GLN A 534 2.67 15.45 6.69
C GLN A 534 2.58 15.58 8.23
N ASN A 535 2.49 14.42 8.88
CA ASN A 535 2.37 14.20 10.33
C ASN A 535 1.14 14.87 10.94
N ALA A 536 0.08 15.06 10.15
CA ALA A 536 -1.24 15.21 10.73
C ALA A 536 -1.55 14.01 11.63
N VAL A 537 -2.22 14.29 12.74
CA VAL A 537 -2.72 13.25 13.66
C VAL A 537 -4.22 13.14 13.43
N GLY A 538 -4.70 11.93 13.18
CA GLY A 538 -6.10 11.67 12.90
C GLY A 538 -6.67 10.48 13.65
N ILE A 539 -7.98 10.45 13.81
CA ILE A 539 -8.75 9.36 14.41
C ILE A 539 -9.73 8.78 13.39
N GLY A 540 -9.80 7.47 13.24
CA GLY A 540 -10.66 6.77 12.28
C GLY A 540 -11.16 5.46 12.87
N GLY A 541 -12.48 5.29 13.01
CA GLY A 541 -12.99 4.25 13.90
C GLY A 541 -12.57 4.58 15.34
N ILE A 542 -11.83 3.66 15.96
CA ILE A 542 -11.20 3.84 17.28
C ILE A 542 -9.67 3.98 17.19
N TYR A 543 -9.13 4.05 15.98
CA TYR A 543 -7.70 4.07 15.72
C TYR A 543 -7.18 5.49 15.58
N LEU A 544 -5.95 5.69 16.04
CA LEU A 544 -5.14 6.89 15.80
C LEU A 544 -4.10 6.60 14.72
N CYS A 545 -3.88 7.59 13.85
CA CYS A 545 -2.86 7.60 12.81
C CYS A 545 -1.99 8.85 12.92
N VAL A 546 -0.71 8.72 12.56
CA VAL A 546 0.18 9.85 12.23
C VAL A 546 0.68 9.70 10.80
N TYR A 547 0.25 10.60 9.90
CA TYR A 547 0.59 10.49 8.48
C TYR A 547 2.10 10.66 8.24
N GLY A 548 2.81 9.63 7.74
CA GLY A 548 4.27 9.66 7.56
C GLY A 548 4.74 10.65 6.49
N MET A 549 3.86 10.97 5.56
CA MET A 549 4.08 11.81 4.38
C MET A 549 2.85 12.66 4.08
N GLU A 550 3.02 13.66 3.22
CA GLU A 550 1.90 14.36 2.61
C GLU A 550 1.21 13.43 1.60
N GLY A 551 -0.12 13.40 1.58
CA GLY A 551 -0.86 12.48 0.70
C GLY A 551 -2.34 12.30 1.03
N PRO A 552 -3.02 11.31 0.43
CA PRO A 552 -4.42 11.03 0.71
C PRO A 552 -4.62 10.53 2.15
N GLY A 553 -5.82 10.69 2.70
CA GLY A 553 -6.10 10.28 4.08
C GLY A 553 -7.58 10.21 4.44
N GLY A 554 -7.95 9.20 5.21
CA GLY A 554 -9.35 8.94 5.61
C GLY A 554 -9.71 9.31 7.04
N TYR A 555 -8.76 9.65 7.92
CA TYR A 555 -9.03 9.81 9.36
C TYR A 555 -9.43 11.25 9.70
N GLN A 556 -10.27 11.44 10.71
CA GLN A 556 -10.67 12.74 11.24
C GLN A 556 -9.48 13.42 11.95
N LEU A 557 -9.01 14.54 11.40
CA LEU A 557 -7.82 15.24 11.89
C LEU A 557 -8.08 15.98 13.21
N VAL A 558 -7.16 15.84 14.17
CA VAL A 558 -7.20 16.50 15.50
C VAL A 558 -6.02 17.44 15.75
N GLY A 559 -4.92 17.27 15.03
CA GLY A 559 -3.71 18.08 15.22
C GLY A 559 -2.58 17.66 14.30
N ARG A 560 -1.37 18.06 14.65
CA ARG A 560 -0.15 17.72 13.92
C ARG A 560 1.02 17.49 14.88
N THR A 561 1.93 16.60 14.54
CA THR A 561 3.08 16.23 15.37
C THR A 561 4.40 16.30 14.56
N VAL A 562 5.49 15.79 15.13
CA VAL A 562 6.82 15.70 14.51
C VAL A 562 6.89 14.58 13.46
N PRO A 563 7.93 14.55 12.61
CA PRO A 563 8.12 13.45 11.67
C PRO A 563 8.19 12.10 12.38
N VAL A 564 7.45 11.11 11.85
CA VAL A 564 7.56 9.69 12.22
C VAL A 564 8.37 8.89 11.19
N TRP A 565 8.83 9.57 10.14
CA TRP A 565 9.66 9.06 9.06
C TRP A 565 10.79 10.04 8.76
N ARG A 566 12.02 9.54 8.64
CA ARG A 566 13.21 10.32 8.28
C ARG A 566 14.20 9.48 7.48
N LEU A 567 14.51 9.89 6.26
CA LEU A 567 15.60 9.29 5.49
C LEU A 567 16.91 10.02 5.79
N SER A 568 17.70 9.48 6.73
CA SER A 568 19.05 9.97 7.03
C SER A 568 20.09 8.86 6.90
N PRO A 569 21.30 9.14 6.38
CA PRO A 569 22.42 8.19 6.40
C PRO A 569 22.86 7.78 7.81
N THR A 570 22.49 8.54 8.84
CA THR A 570 22.83 8.26 10.24
C THR A 570 21.80 7.41 10.96
N ASP A 571 20.61 7.23 10.39
CA ASP A 571 19.55 6.44 11.00
C ASP A 571 19.75 4.95 10.71
N GLU A 572 19.49 4.09 11.69
CA GLU A 572 19.45 2.63 11.48
C GLU A 572 18.37 2.24 10.47
N GLN A 573 17.23 2.93 10.55
CA GLN A 573 16.05 2.72 9.73
C GLN A 573 15.25 4.04 9.62
N PRO A 574 14.48 4.26 8.54
CA PRO A 574 13.78 5.52 8.37
C PRO A 574 12.47 5.67 9.17
N TRP A 575 11.82 4.58 9.56
CA TRP A 575 10.61 4.63 10.39
C TRP A 575 11.01 4.74 11.87
N LEU A 576 10.54 5.80 12.53
CA LEU A 576 10.97 6.14 13.88
C LEU A 576 10.13 5.44 14.96
N LEU A 577 8.88 5.09 14.61
CA LEU A 577 7.97 4.30 15.44
C LEU A 577 8.09 2.80 15.15
N ARG A 578 7.78 1.98 16.14
CA ARG A 578 7.81 0.52 16.08
C ARG A 578 6.47 -0.04 16.54
N GLN A 579 6.17 -1.26 16.09
CA GLN A 579 5.06 -2.02 16.65
C GLN A 579 5.25 -2.17 18.18
N PHE A 580 4.17 -2.04 18.93
CA PHE A 580 4.12 -2.01 20.40
C PHE A 580 4.77 -0.79 21.08
N ASP A 581 5.20 0.24 20.35
CA ASP A 581 5.46 1.53 20.98
C ASP A 581 4.19 2.06 21.68
N LEU A 582 4.40 2.71 22.83
CA LEU A 582 3.38 3.36 23.64
C LEU A 582 3.50 4.88 23.41
N ILE A 583 2.69 5.43 22.51
CA ILE A 583 2.70 6.85 22.17
C ILE A 583 1.97 7.64 23.25
N ARG A 584 2.57 8.77 23.66
CA ARG A 584 1.95 9.80 24.48
C ARG A 584 2.15 11.16 23.87
N PHE A 585 1.18 12.05 24.03
CA PHE A 585 1.24 13.40 23.46
C PHE A 585 1.52 14.47 24.53
N THR A 586 2.35 15.45 24.19
CA THR A 586 2.55 16.67 24.97
C THR A 586 2.11 17.89 24.13
N PRO A 587 1.12 18.68 24.58
CA PRO A 587 0.67 19.85 23.84
C PRO A 587 1.78 20.90 23.70
N VAL A 588 1.93 21.46 22.50
CA VAL A 588 2.84 22.56 22.18
C VAL A 588 2.15 23.57 21.24
N SER A 589 2.69 24.78 21.13
CA SER A 589 2.24 25.72 20.10
C SER A 589 2.66 25.28 18.70
N ALA A 590 1.98 25.78 17.66
CA ALA A 590 2.37 25.52 16.28
C ALA A 590 3.79 26.01 15.95
N GLU A 591 4.23 27.10 16.58
CA GLU A 591 5.60 27.65 16.44
C GLU A 591 6.65 26.72 17.08
N GLN A 592 6.40 26.25 18.30
CA GLN A 592 7.26 25.26 18.96
C GLN A 592 7.35 23.98 18.15
N LEU A 593 6.21 23.48 17.66
CA LEU A 593 6.19 22.30 16.81
C LEU A 593 7.00 22.49 15.53
N ALA A 594 6.91 23.65 14.88
CA ALA A 594 7.68 23.95 13.68
C ALA A 594 9.20 23.87 13.93
N HIS A 595 9.67 24.37 15.08
CA HIS A 595 11.06 24.25 15.49
C HIS A 595 11.47 22.78 15.71
N GLU A 596 10.71 22.02 16.50
CA GLU A 596 11.03 20.61 16.78
C GLU A 596 11.01 19.74 15.51
N ARG A 597 10.05 20.00 14.61
CA ARG A 597 9.99 19.36 13.28
C ARG A 597 11.27 19.59 12.48
N ALA A 598 11.79 20.83 12.48
CA ALA A 598 13.00 21.18 11.74
C ALA A 598 14.26 20.52 12.31
N GLU A 599 14.37 20.40 13.65
CA GLU A 599 15.49 19.73 14.29
C GLU A 599 15.51 18.21 14.00
N ILE A 600 14.34 17.56 14.05
CA ILE A 600 14.22 16.13 13.71
C ILE A 600 14.51 15.90 12.23
N ALA A 601 13.91 16.70 11.34
CA ALA A 601 14.13 16.55 9.89
C ALA A 601 15.60 16.73 9.50
N ALA A 602 16.33 17.61 10.19
CA ALA A 602 17.75 17.82 9.95
C ALA A 602 18.68 16.80 10.66
N GLY A 603 18.12 15.82 11.38
CA GLY A 603 18.90 14.82 12.11
C GLY A 603 19.61 15.35 13.36
N ARG A 604 19.25 16.54 13.85
CA ARG A 604 19.84 17.15 15.06
C ARG A 604 19.13 16.75 16.35
N ALA A 605 17.92 16.22 16.25
CA ALA A 605 17.14 15.65 17.33
C ALA A 605 16.48 14.33 16.89
N ASP A 606 16.02 13.54 17.85
CA ASP A 606 15.25 12.31 17.62
C ASP A 606 14.01 12.30 18.53
N LEU A 607 13.13 11.31 18.34
CA LEU A 607 11.97 11.09 19.19
C LEU A 607 12.42 10.82 20.64
N LYS A 608 11.68 11.38 21.60
CA LYS A 608 11.93 11.13 23.03
C LYS A 608 11.39 9.75 23.38
N THR A 609 12.30 8.78 23.56
CA THR A 609 11.93 7.40 23.89
C THR A 609 12.50 6.93 25.23
N THR A 610 11.72 6.18 26.00
CA THR A 610 12.17 5.47 27.20
C THR A 610 11.80 3.98 27.12
N PRO A 611 12.65 3.06 27.63
CA PRO A 611 12.30 1.64 27.69
C PRO A 611 11.01 1.41 28.48
N ALA A 612 10.12 0.57 27.97
CA ALA A 612 8.86 0.22 28.59
C ALA A 612 8.51 -1.25 28.33
N THR A 613 7.38 -1.70 28.86
CA THR A 613 6.80 -3.02 28.59
C THR A 613 5.30 -2.91 28.35
N PHE A 614 4.75 -3.84 27.59
CA PHE A 614 3.31 -3.99 27.41
C PHE A 614 2.88 -5.42 27.75
N SER A 615 1.79 -5.57 28.49
CA SER A 615 1.17 -6.87 28.77
C SER A 615 -0.35 -6.74 28.72
N ILE A 616 -1.05 -7.82 28.35
CA ILE A 616 -2.52 -7.86 28.43
C ILE A 616 -2.99 -7.76 29.88
N SER A 617 -2.22 -8.31 30.82
CA SER A 617 -2.47 -8.19 32.26
C SER A 617 -2.61 -6.73 32.72
N ASP A 618 -1.83 -5.80 32.16
CA ASP A 618 -1.99 -4.37 32.45
C ASP A 618 -3.31 -3.79 31.94
N VAL A 619 -3.77 -4.22 30.76
CA VAL A 619 -5.08 -3.84 30.21
C VAL A 619 -6.19 -4.36 31.12
N ARG A 620 -6.11 -5.63 31.54
CA ARG A 620 -7.11 -6.25 32.43
C ARG A 620 -7.21 -5.54 33.77
N ARG A 621 -6.09 -5.08 34.32
CA ARG A 621 -6.06 -4.30 35.56
C ARG A 621 -6.84 -3.00 35.42
N ILE A 622 -6.65 -2.25 34.33
CA ILE A 622 -7.42 -1.03 34.05
C ILE A 622 -8.92 -1.35 33.94
N GLU A 623 -9.28 -2.43 33.23
CA GLU A 623 -10.67 -2.86 33.05
C GLU A 623 -11.33 -3.26 34.39
N GLN A 624 -10.58 -3.85 35.31
CA GLN A 624 -11.05 -4.27 36.64
C GLN A 624 -11.14 -3.13 37.66
N GLU A 625 -10.28 -2.10 37.54
CA GLU A 625 -10.28 -0.94 38.44
C GLU A 625 -11.47 0.00 38.17
N ALA A 626 -11.96 0.08 36.94
CA ALA A 626 -13.02 1.02 36.53
C ALA A 626 -14.13 0.41 35.64
N PRO A 627 -14.72 -0.77 35.97
CA PRO A 627 -15.62 -1.49 35.07
C PRO A 627 -16.92 -0.72 34.79
N VAL A 628 -17.47 -0.06 35.81
CA VAL A 628 -18.71 0.74 35.67
C VAL A 628 -18.46 1.97 34.81
N ASP A 629 -17.37 2.69 35.06
CA ASP A 629 -16.98 3.89 34.29
C ASP A 629 -16.76 3.54 32.80
N ILE A 630 -15.99 2.49 32.53
CA ILE A 630 -15.77 1.98 31.16
C ILE A 630 -17.11 1.64 30.47
N ALA A 631 -17.99 0.91 31.16
CA ALA A 631 -19.29 0.53 30.61
C ALA A 631 -20.17 1.75 30.32
N THR A 632 -20.20 2.72 31.24
CA THR A 632 -20.95 3.98 31.11
C THR A 632 -20.44 4.81 29.94
N VAL A 633 -19.12 5.03 29.85
CA VAL A 633 -18.51 5.80 28.74
C VAL A 633 -18.76 5.13 27.39
N ARG A 634 -18.60 3.79 27.30
CA ARG A 634 -18.89 3.03 26.08
C ARG A 634 -20.35 3.13 25.65
N ALA A 635 -21.28 3.01 26.60
CA ALA A 635 -22.71 3.11 26.31
C ALA A 635 -23.09 4.52 25.83
N ARG A 636 -22.58 5.57 26.49
CA ARG A 636 -22.81 6.97 26.13
C ARG A 636 -22.32 7.27 24.71
N ARG A 637 -21.08 6.89 24.40
CA ARG A 637 -20.48 7.08 23.06
C ARG A 637 -21.21 6.29 21.97
N ARG A 638 -21.58 5.03 22.24
CA ARG A 638 -22.34 4.22 21.28
C ARG A 638 -23.69 4.85 20.95
N ALA A 639 -24.42 5.31 21.96
CA ALA A 639 -25.70 5.98 21.76
C ALA A 639 -25.55 7.27 20.93
N ALA A 640 -24.55 8.10 21.20
CA ALA A 640 -24.29 9.31 20.41
C ALA A 640 -23.86 9.00 18.97
N PHE A 641 -23.04 7.97 18.78
CA PHE A 641 -22.64 7.50 17.46
C PHE A 641 -23.84 7.00 16.65
N GLU A 642 -24.73 6.20 17.26
CA GLU A 642 -25.97 5.75 16.62
C GLU A 642 -26.92 6.92 16.30
N ALA A 643 -27.04 7.91 17.20
CA ALA A 643 -27.87 9.09 16.99
C ALA A 643 -27.33 10.01 15.89
N GLU A 644 -26.00 10.19 15.80
CA GLU A 644 -25.36 10.93 14.70
C GLU A 644 -25.55 10.17 13.38
N ARG A 645 -25.37 8.84 13.37
CA ARG A 645 -25.62 8.00 12.20
C ARG A 645 -27.06 8.12 11.69
N ALA A 646 -28.04 8.04 12.60
CA ALA A 646 -29.46 8.14 12.24
C ALA A 646 -29.81 9.50 11.63
N ARG A 647 -29.18 10.59 12.11
CA ARG A 647 -29.38 11.94 11.56
C ARG A 647 -28.87 12.11 10.14
N TRP A 648 -27.94 11.27 9.68
CA TRP A 648 -27.39 11.36 8.32
C TRP A 648 -28.05 10.38 7.35
N GLY A 649 -28.63 9.30 7.88
CA GLY A 649 -29.41 8.36 7.08
C GLY A 649 -30.83 8.84 6.78
N ALA A 650 -31.32 9.83 7.55
CA ALA A 650 -32.58 10.55 7.33
C ALA A 650 -32.35 11.78 6.44
#